data_AF-A0AAW3BLP3-F1
#
_entry.id   AF-A0AAW3BLP3-F1
#
_cell.length_a   1.000
_cell.length_b   1.000
_cell.length_c   1.000
_cell.angle_alpha   90.00
_cell.angle_beta   90.00
_cell.angle_gamma   90.00
#
_symmetry.space_group_name_H-M   'P 1'
#
loop_
_entity.id
_entity.type
_entity.pdbx_description
1 polymer ?
#
loop_
_entity_poly.entity_id
_entity_poly.type
_entity_poly.pdbx_seq_one_letter_code
_entity_poly.pdbx_strand_id
1 'polypeptide(L)'
;MSDWASKLQRELMSPTDPLGGLAHKDYYRDPATGYAPQYAPRDFVQGGSIAYPHLQGSGSAHDTYAAAVVRRNWLEHDVAAMGFESQDARATSRQLSSDAEREAFMQRHVPADRHRSAFSVNTSLAAMDQLQSSGSQSPEKVYQQATLDRYRAAATSSSSAALGVSYTAAIGLTGGELVDALAEDYAAAADDCIDEDLRIAHGLRAKERFDFKIMQRSSRVPFQGYDMDRFAAQREGRPHGAQQLPPLIPPSSMEEAMKNLRCSTAALPDTEAQARQTYAQNTTSEDPKLGEALTSDVIGGLHARRQSSQDAKEQARKQRFGLGRQGALVQDGGPDRRTLKKHTNDERLLDAVNFSSDAYRRTTTDEHVDPYVRRNTEAGVGHLLTNRFDMARREDRVAHGQQDLTERNTIHYGVPIQQLIDEFVFAHRNARGERPLDYFKPFPNFRAQRLYRMYRDIEGFSLLKQRPEAFEWELFTRYRAHHHQRRELALLHGLEPVANETAAQRAARRLALDQLCERTPFDPSKLHPSDDEVNIDAETLRNWFGVYVLPSPTIVESVVRAEGGALNLHLQHAADELNAADTREHILSSRYLSRLLLFEGFQHRWNRGFTKEVAGKAPEPVVKYAQPQEVLKYFDADERAMYQQYVQQESDVQLSEWAKMTRGRRYIAEKEQYGEVVGQGYKVHVVDVQHQETGAVLTISAKLLERSVAAALAGKEPAGGSSSSARSSSSSTVVRVDGQEYLVVPGSERIVTPLSIRLESGESMELTDEVFSAYPLEVPASAKYNHALNYGIGEYDYNRGNYVETQDIIWERATADQEEGWSPATHADGLRPGLPVRACRRLAVAGEDRAGVAITGDYQRGRIVQYHRQPFFNPDPRLVTVAFHADGVVQEVPLADVMIWQRCYHGPERTAGDESRRYNPAGLRRYIDVADPNNEKASPSSSAGASGNDADDHFLEKYERRLVNNAASAKYRTTKQITEIDQWNRFDTSRADNHRPLSISHRRDYVRQGYLPRYTPWEWIAIQEADQPIIYETVRTDNVGASYFFSLNRSWRYKARPHGYLRNYENEVRDMLQFVDGVTPWKQAQKIRTYWEVRQHHPMPQFNRPEVAMHRNNAGLLPSHMWETDKKTGKVRAVKDSVRDYQTKVPLPKWVQL
;
A
#
# COMPACT_ATOMS: atom_id res chain seq x y z
N MET A 1 -12.49 5.67 -57.64
CA MET A 1 -11.29 5.23 -56.89
C MET A 1 -10.97 3.83 -57.38
N SER A 2 -9.78 3.62 -57.97
CA SER A 2 -9.34 2.28 -58.35
C SER A 2 -9.10 1.46 -57.08
N ASP A 3 -9.59 0.23 -57.05
CA ASP A 3 -9.36 -0.72 -55.95
C ASP A 3 -7.85 -1.02 -55.88
N TRP A 4 -7.16 -0.52 -54.84
CA TRP A 4 -5.69 -0.65 -54.68
C TRP A 4 -5.23 -2.11 -54.74
N ALA A 5 -6.09 -3.05 -54.33
CA ALA A 5 -5.84 -4.48 -54.39
C ALA A 5 -5.70 -5.00 -55.83
N SER A 6 -6.52 -4.52 -56.78
CA SER A 6 -6.42 -4.95 -58.19
C SER A 6 -5.14 -4.45 -58.85
N LYS A 7 -4.65 -3.28 -58.42
CA LYS A 7 -3.34 -2.73 -58.83
C LYS A 7 -2.18 -3.58 -58.30
N LEU A 8 -2.18 -3.95 -57.02
CA LEU A 8 -1.14 -4.84 -56.45
C LEU A 8 -1.13 -6.21 -57.11
N GLN A 9 -2.32 -6.77 -57.36
CA GLN A 9 -2.43 -8.05 -58.07
C GLN A 9 -1.90 -7.94 -59.51
N ARG A 10 -2.12 -6.80 -60.19
CA ARG A 10 -1.57 -6.54 -61.52
C ARG A 10 -0.04 -6.50 -61.50
N GLU A 11 0.54 -5.88 -60.48
CA GLU A 11 1.99 -5.81 -60.27
C GLU A 11 2.58 -7.19 -59.95
N LEU A 12 1.96 -7.98 -59.05
CA LEU A 12 2.37 -9.34 -58.71
C LEU A 12 2.35 -10.31 -59.90
N MET A 13 1.32 -10.18 -60.74
CA MET A 13 1.16 -10.97 -61.96
C MET A 13 2.28 -10.64 -62.96
N SER A 14 2.73 -9.39 -63.03
CA SER A 14 3.83 -8.97 -63.90
C SER A 14 5.15 -9.65 -63.52
N PRO A 15 6.09 -9.90 -64.46
CA PRO A 15 7.42 -10.39 -64.12
C PRO A 15 8.41 -9.23 -63.84
N THR A 16 7.95 -7.97 -63.92
CA THR A 16 8.77 -6.76 -63.78
C THR A 16 8.75 -6.23 -62.35
N ASP A 17 9.88 -5.68 -61.88
CA ASP A 17 9.92 -4.92 -60.62
C ASP A 17 8.91 -3.76 -60.66
N PRO A 18 8.08 -3.57 -59.62
CA PRO A 18 7.00 -2.58 -59.63
C PRO A 18 7.52 -1.12 -59.70
N LEU A 19 8.79 -0.89 -59.35
CA LEU A 19 9.46 0.41 -59.44
C LEU A 19 10.46 0.48 -60.61
N GLY A 20 10.52 -0.53 -61.47
CA GLY A 20 11.45 -0.59 -62.60
C GLY A 20 12.93 -0.54 -62.22
N GLY A 21 13.28 -0.91 -60.98
CA GLY A 21 14.67 -0.83 -60.48
C GLY A 21 15.14 0.58 -60.09
N LEU A 22 14.29 1.61 -60.19
CA LEU A 22 14.65 2.99 -59.82
C LEU A 22 14.81 3.14 -58.30
N ALA A 23 15.70 4.04 -57.89
CA ALA A 23 15.86 4.42 -56.49
C ALA A 23 14.76 5.39 -56.07
N HIS A 24 13.93 5.00 -55.10
CA HIS A 24 12.90 5.84 -54.52
C HIS A 24 13.16 6.02 -53.01
N LYS A 25 13.12 7.26 -52.54
CA LYS A 25 13.51 7.62 -51.16
C LYS A 25 12.64 6.96 -50.06
N ASP A 26 11.38 6.66 -50.38
CA ASP A 26 10.40 6.07 -49.46
C ASP A 26 10.31 4.53 -49.59
N TYR A 27 11.15 3.89 -50.42
CA TYR A 27 11.20 2.43 -50.53
C TYR A 27 12.60 1.92 -50.21
N TYR A 28 12.70 1.10 -49.17
CA TYR A 28 13.94 0.43 -48.81
C TYR A 28 13.99 -0.94 -49.47
N ARG A 29 15.07 -1.20 -50.22
CA ARG A 29 15.37 -2.54 -50.75
C ARG A 29 16.13 -3.33 -49.68
N ASP A 30 15.36 -4.01 -48.85
CA ASP A 30 15.86 -4.69 -47.66
C ASP A 30 16.53 -6.04 -48.02
N PRO A 31 17.80 -6.27 -47.63
CA PRO A 31 18.46 -7.56 -47.79
C PRO A 31 17.70 -8.74 -47.18
N ALA A 32 17.00 -8.57 -46.04
CA ALA A 32 16.30 -9.67 -45.36
C ALA A 32 15.13 -10.21 -46.19
N THR A 33 14.42 -9.31 -46.88
CA THR A 33 13.34 -9.66 -47.82
C THR A 33 13.83 -10.08 -49.21
N GLY A 34 15.15 -10.19 -49.41
CA GLY A 34 15.74 -10.53 -50.71
C GLY A 34 15.83 -9.34 -51.68
N TYR A 35 16.05 -8.14 -51.16
CA TYR A 35 16.12 -6.87 -51.91
C TYR A 35 14.82 -6.46 -52.60
N ALA A 36 13.68 -6.96 -52.13
CA ALA A 36 12.37 -6.49 -52.55
C ALA A 36 12.16 -5.02 -52.13
N PRO A 37 11.50 -4.19 -52.96
CA PRO A 37 11.21 -2.81 -52.59
C PRO A 37 10.10 -2.76 -51.54
N GLN A 38 10.44 -2.48 -50.29
CA GLN A 38 9.49 -2.37 -49.18
C GLN A 38 9.20 -0.90 -48.85
N TYR A 39 7.95 -0.58 -48.56
CA TYR A 39 7.55 0.77 -48.18
C TYR A 39 8.15 1.15 -46.80
N ALA A 40 8.99 2.17 -46.79
CA ALA A 40 9.76 2.62 -45.63
C ALA A 40 9.83 4.17 -45.61
N PRO A 41 8.70 4.86 -45.37
CA PRO A 41 8.65 6.31 -45.39
C PRO A 41 9.35 6.90 -44.17
N ARG A 42 9.74 8.18 -44.27
CA ARG A 42 10.10 8.97 -43.09
C ARG A 42 8.86 9.37 -42.31
N ASP A 43 8.89 9.16 -41.01
CA ASP A 43 7.86 9.62 -40.08
C ASP A 43 8.31 10.90 -39.37
N PHE A 44 7.66 12.01 -39.70
CA PHE A 44 7.95 13.32 -39.11
C PHE A 44 7.33 13.50 -37.73
N VAL A 45 6.37 12.66 -37.32
CA VAL A 45 5.85 12.68 -35.95
C VAL A 45 6.94 12.24 -34.97
N GLN A 46 7.87 11.40 -35.41
CA GLN A 46 8.98 10.85 -34.62
C GLN A 46 10.35 11.45 -34.95
N GLY A 47 10.39 12.72 -35.41
CA GLY A 47 11.66 13.37 -35.70
C GLY A 47 12.36 12.80 -36.94
N GLY A 48 11.59 12.37 -37.94
CA GLY A 48 12.11 12.01 -39.26
C GLY A 48 12.79 10.64 -39.33
N SER A 49 12.53 9.76 -38.36
CA SER A 49 12.95 8.36 -38.37
C SER A 49 12.29 7.60 -39.52
N ILE A 50 12.93 6.53 -40.00
CA ILE A 50 12.33 5.70 -41.06
C ILE A 50 11.45 4.64 -40.41
N ALA A 51 10.19 4.61 -40.82
CA ALA A 51 9.18 3.74 -40.24
C ALA A 51 9.19 2.37 -40.93
N TYR A 52 10.21 1.58 -40.60
CA TYR A 52 10.47 0.21 -41.09
C TYR A 52 11.19 -0.59 -39.99
N PRO A 53 11.12 -1.94 -39.97
CA PRO A 53 11.89 -2.76 -39.02
C PRO A 53 13.40 -2.47 -39.06
N HIS A 54 14.02 -2.27 -37.90
CA HIS A 54 15.47 -2.15 -37.72
C HIS A 54 15.98 -3.43 -37.06
N LEU A 55 16.94 -4.14 -37.66
CA LEU A 55 17.52 -5.33 -37.02
C LEU A 55 18.53 -4.88 -35.94
N GLN A 56 18.45 -5.48 -34.75
CA GLN A 56 19.27 -5.07 -33.60
C GLN A 56 20.73 -5.52 -33.74
N GLY A 57 21.71 -4.62 -33.64
CA GLY A 57 23.14 -4.92 -33.87
C GLY A 57 23.88 -5.84 -32.87
N SER A 58 23.20 -6.73 -32.14
CA SER A 58 23.81 -7.86 -31.40
C SER A 58 23.58 -9.17 -32.16
N GLY A 59 24.07 -10.32 -31.69
CA GLY A 59 23.91 -11.64 -32.36
C GLY A 59 22.50 -11.92 -32.92
N SER A 60 21.48 -11.36 -32.28
CA SER A 60 20.07 -11.37 -32.73
C SER A 60 19.80 -10.78 -34.13
N ALA A 61 20.56 -9.80 -34.64
CA ALA A 61 20.39 -9.31 -36.01
C ALA A 61 20.77 -10.35 -37.06
N HIS A 62 21.81 -11.13 -36.79
CA HIS A 62 22.22 -12.22 -37.67
C HIS A 62 21.15 -13.32 -37.69
N ASP A 63 20.60 -13.65 -36.51
CA ASP A 63 19.57 -14.69 -36.37
C ASP A 63 18.27 -14.32 -37.09
N THR A 64 17.83 -13.07 -36.94
CA THR A 64 16.63 -12.54 -37.63
C THR A 64 16.82 -12.51 -39.15
N TYR A 65 18.01 -12.13 -39.63
CA TYR A 65 18.35 -12.23 -41.05
C TYR A 65 18.33 -13.68 -41.54
N ALA A 66 19.00 -14.59 -40.84
CA ALA A 66 19.08 -16.01 -41.18
C ALA A 66 17.68 -16.66 -41.22
N ALA A 67 16.82 -16.35 -40.26
CA ALA A 67 15.44 -16.79 -40.23
C ALA A 67 14.66 -16.28 -41.46
N ALA A 68 14.83 -15.02 -41.85
CA ALA A 68 14.21 -14.46 -43.05
C ALA A 68 14.70 -15.13 -44.35
N VAL A 69 15.99 -15.47 -44.45
CA VAL A 69 16.55 -16.21 -45.60
C VAL A 69 15.96 -17.62 -45.67
N VAL A 70 15.93 -18.36 -44.56
CA VAL A 70 15.38 -19.72 -44.53
C VAL A 70 13.90 -19.73 -44.84
N ARG A 71 13.15 -18.74 -44.36
CA ARG A 71 11.74 -18.57 -44.72
C ARG A 71 11.55 -18.36 -46.22
N ARG A 72 12.42 -17.58 -46.88
CA ARG A 72 12.37 -17.43 -48.35
C ARG A 72 12.66 -18.75 -49.05
N ASN A 73 13.71 -19.48 -48.64
CA ASN A 73 14.03 -20.79 -49.23
C ASN A 73 12.88 -21.79 -49.04
N TRP A 74 12.22 -21.76 -47.88
CA TRP A 74 11.03 -22.58 -47.61
C TRP A 74 9.87 -22.24 -48.54
N LEU A 75 9.58 -20.95 -48.72
CA LEU A 75 8.49 -20.46 -49.56
C LEU A 75 8.79 -20.54 -51.07
N GLU A 76 10.00 -20.95 -51.47
CA GLU A 76 10.41 -20.99 -52.89
C GLU A 76 9.48 -21.87 -53.73
N HIS A 77 9.05 -23.02 -53.21
CA HIS A 77 8.08 -23.90 -53.86
C HIS A 77 6.74 -23.19 -54.13
N ASP A 78 6.20 -22.52 -53.12
CA ASP A 78 4.90 -21.83 -53.22
C ASP A 78 4.98 -20.59 -54.11
N VAL A 79 6.12 -19.89 -54.10
CA VAL A 79 6.40 -18.78 -55.01
C VAL A 79 6.52 -19.27 -56.45
N ALA A 80 7.13 -20.43 -56.69
CA ALA A 80 7.20 -21.04 -58.02
C ALA A 80 5.82 -21.44 -58.54
N ALA A 81 4.99 -22.06 -57.69
CA ALA A 81 3.59 -22.39 -57.99
C ALA A 81 2.77 -21.12 -58.31
N MET A 82 2.87 -20.08 -57.47
CA MET A 82 2.21 -18.79 -57.69
C MET A 82 2.72 -18.09 -58.96
N GLY A 83 3.99 -18.26 -59.30
CA GLY A 83 4.58 -17.77 -60.54
C GLY A 83 3.97 -18.42 -61.78
N PHE A 84 3.66 -19.72 -61.71
CA PHE A 84 2.95 -20.46 -62.75
C PHE A 84 1.49 -20.00 -62.87
N GLU A 85 0.76 -19.93 -61.74
CA GLU A 85 -0.62 -19.40 -61.70
C GLU A 85 -0.70 -17.98 -62.26
N SER A 86 0.29 -17.12 -61.95
CA SER A 86 0.37 -15.74 -62.47
C SER A 86 0.62 -15.66 -63.99
N GLN A 87 1.25 -16.68 -64.59
CA GLN A 87 1.42 -16.77 -66.05
C GLN A 87 0.09 -17.10 -66.72
N ASP A 88 -0.63 -18.10 -66.20
CA ASP A 88 -1.96 -18.49 -66.67
C ASP A 88 -2.95 -17.34 -66.51
N ALA A 89 -2.97 -16.70 -65.34
CA ALA A 89 -3.80 -15.54 -65.03
C ALA A 89 -3.62 -14.39 -66.03
N ARG A 90 -2.35 -14.09 -66.42
CA ARG A 90 -2.03 -13.08 -67.43
C ARG A 90 -2.42 -13.50 -68.83
N ALA A 91 -2.38 -14.79 -69.14
CA ALA A 91 -2.86 -15.30 -70.42
C ALA A 91 -4.37 -15.12 -70.54
N THR A 92 -5.14 -15.45 -69.49
CA THR A 92 -6.59 -15.15 -69.42
C THR A 92 -6.89 -13.66 -69.45
N SER A 93 -6.15 -12.81 -68.73
CA SER A 93 -6.36 -11.35 -68.79
C SER A 93 -6.11 -10.76 -70.20
N ARG A 94 -5.24 -11.36 -71.01
CA ARG A 94 -5.01 -10.98 -72.41
C ARG A 94 -6.16 -11.38 -73.33
N GLN A 95 -6.91 -12.43 -72.98
CA GLN A 95 -8.07 -12.92 -73.74
C GLN A 95 -9.34 -12.09 -73.50
N LEU A 96 -9.41 -11.34 -72.38
CA LEU A 96 -10.50 -10.43 -72.07
C LEU A 96 -10.38 -9.14 -72.89
N SER A 97 -11.45 -8.76 -73.58
CA SER A 97 -11.45 -7.64 -74.54
C SER A 97 -11.85 -6.31 -73.89
N SER A 98 -12.63 -6.34 -72.81
CA SER A 98 -13.08 -5.15 -72.07
C SER A 98 -12.26 -4.91 -70.80
N ASP A 99 -11.95 -3.64 -70.51
CA ASP A 99 -11.26 -3.26 -69.27
C ASP A 99 -12.10 -3.52 -68.02
N ALA A 100 -13.44 -3.45 -68.14
CA ALA A 100 -14.34 -3.80 -67.04
C ALA A 100 -14.32 -5.32 -66.75
N GLU A 101 -14.17 -6.15 -67.78
CA GLU A 101 -14.02 -7.60 -67.63
C GLU A 101 -12.66 -7.97 -67.01
N ARG A 102 -11.60 -7.26 -67.40
CA ARG A 102 -10.27 -7.41 -66.79
C ARG A 102 -10.29 -7.02 -65.32
N GLU A 103 -10.86 -5.88 -64.95
CA GLU A 103 -10.97 -5.48 -63.54
C GLU A 103 -11.83 -6.47 -62.73
N ALA A 104 -12.96 -6.94 -63.28
CA ALA A 104 -13.79 -7.95 -62.63
C ALA A 104 -13.05 -9.30 -62.46
N PHE A 105 -12.23 -9.69 -63.45
CA PHE A 105 -11.37 -10.87 -63.36
C PHE A 105 -10.32 -10.70 -62.25
N MET A 106 -9.66 -9.54 -62.18
CA MET A 106 -8.66 -9.25 -61.15
C MET A 106 -9.26 -9.27 -59.74
N GLN A 107 -10.45 -8.69 -59.55
CA GLN A 107 -11.17 -8.71 -58.27
C GLN A 107 -11.62 -10.11 -57.85
N ARG A 108 -11.90 -11.01 -58.80
CA ARG A 108 -12.26 -12.42 -58.53
C ARG A 108 -11.05 -13.31 -58.31
N HIS A 109 -9.93 -13.06 -59.00
CA HIS A 109 -8.74 -13.90 -58.96
C HIS A 109 -8.07 -13.89 -57.58
N VAL A 110 -8.08 -12.74 -56.89
CA VAL A 110 -7.72 -12.65 -55.47
C VAL A 110 -8.62 -11.60 -54.81
N PRO A 111 -9.44 -11.97 -53.80
CA PRO A 111 -10.26 -10.98 -53.09
C PRO A 111 -9.37 -10.00 -52.31
N ALA A 112 -9.78 -8.75 -52.23
CA ALA A 112 -9.03 -7.67 -51.57
C ALA A 112 -8.60 -8.00 -50.13
N ASP A 113 -9.39 -8.80 -49.41
CA ASP A 113 -9.10 -9.20 -48.03
C ASP A 113 -7.85 -10.08 -47.89
N ARG A 114 -7.49 -10.86 -48.93
CA ARG A 114 -6.24 -11.65 -48.93
C ARG A 114 -5.01 -10.75 -48.98
N HIS A 115 -5.06 -9.64 -49.72
CA HIS A 115 -3.96 -8.66 -49.75
C HIS A 115 -3.93 -7.76 -48.52
N ARG A 116 -5.08 -7.47 -47.90
CA ARG A 116 -5.13 -6.70 -46.64
C ARG A 116 -4.34 -7.38 -45.53
N SER A 117 -4.44 -8.70 -45.41
CA SER A 117 -3.70 -9.47 -44.41
C SER A 117 -2.17 -9.36 -44.53
N ALA A 118 -1.64 -8.97 -45.71
CA ALA A 118 -0.21 -8.80 -45.91
C ALA A 118 0.33 -7.49 -45.30
N PHE A 119 -0.52 -6.52 -45.00
CA PHE A 119 -0.12 -5.20 -44.49
C PHE A 119 -0.60 -5.01 -43.05
N SER A 120 0.35 -4.76 -42.14
CA SER A 120 0.03 -4.40 -40.75
C SER A 120 -0.34 -2.92 -40.68
N VAL A 121 -1.60 -2.63 -40.35
CA VAL A 121 -2.08 -1.27 -40.07
C VAL A 121 -2.21 -1.10 -38.56
N ASN A 122 -2.00 0.12 -38.08
CA ASN A 122 -2.21 0.41 -36.66
C ASN A 122 -3.70 0.28 -36.30
N THR A 123 -4.02 -0.59 -35.34
CA THR A 123 -5.38 -0.84 -34.84
C THR A 123 -5.63 -0.19 -33.48
N SER A 124 -4.63 0.48 -32.90
CA SER A 124 -4.77 1.17 -31.62
C SER A 124 -5.83 2.27 -31.68
N LEU A 125 -6.70 2.27 -30.66
CA LEU A 125 -7.71 3.31 -30.45
C LEU A 125 -7.18 4.50 -29.64
N ALA A 126 -5.97 4.40 -29.10
CA ALA A 126 -5.36 5.46 -28.31
C ALA A 126 -5.02 6.66 -29.20
N ALA A 127 -5.40 7.87 -28.76
CA ALA A 127 -5.24 9.09 -29.55
C ALA A 127 -3.77 9.36 -29.94
N MET A 128 -2.83 8.97 -29.07
CA MET A 128 -1.39 9.13 -29.30
C MET A 128 -0.85 8.23 -30.41
N ASP A 129 -1.29 6.98 -30.44
CA ASP A 129 -0.91 6.02 -31.48
C ASP A 129 -1.60 6.37 -32.80
N GLN A 130 -2.84 6.86 -32.74
CA GLN A 130 -3.55 7.40 -33.89
C GLN A 130 -2.82 8.60 -34.48
N LEU A 131 -2.33 9.54 -33.67
CA LEU A 131 -1.53 10.67 -34.15
C LEU A 131 -0.28 10.19 -34.89
N GLN A 132 0.47 9.24 -34.31
CA GLN A 132 1.68 8.69 -34.92
C GLN A 132 1.39 7.96 -36.24
N SER A 133 0.26 7.28 -36.34
CA SER A 133 -0.15 6.57 -37.56
C SER A 133 -0.93 7.42 -38.56
N SER A 134 -1.43 8.61 -38.19
CA SER A 134 -2.26 9.46 -39.07
C SER A 134 -1.53 10.09 -40.27
N GLY A 135 -0.19 10.09 -40.25
CA GLY A 135 0.66 10.65 -41.30
C GLY A 135 0.97 9.69 -42.45
N SER A 136 2.26 9.38 -42.64
CA SER A 136 2.75 8.50 -43.71
C SER A 136 2.39 7.02 -43.50
N GLN A 137 2.00 6.62 -42.28
CA GLN A 137 1.58 5.26 -41.94
C GLN A 137 0.07 5.08 -41.83
N SER A 138 -0.74 6.01 -42.35
CA SER A 138 -2.19 5.91 -42.26
C SER A 138 -2.70 4.76 -43.15
N PRO A 139 -3.84 4.11 -42.82
CA PRO A 139 -4.36 2.99 -43.60
C PRO A 139 -4.46 3.33 -45.10
N GLU A 140 -4.99 4.51 -45.41
CA GLU A 140 -5.11 5.00 -46.79
C GLU A 140 -3.75 5.13 -47.49
N LYS A 141 -2.74 5.68 -46.80
CA LYS A 141 -1.40 5.86 -47.36
C LYS A 141 -0.65 4.54 -47.50
N VAL A 142 -0.76 3.66 -46.52
CA VAL A 142 -0.18 2.31 -46.55
C VAL A 142 -0.76 1.53 -47.72
N TYR A 143 -2.08 1.49 -47.91
CA TYR A 143 -2.68 0.78 -49.05
C TYR A 143 -2.37 1.46 -50.40
N GLN A 144 -2.21 2.78 -50.44
CA GLN A 144 -1.86 3.52 -51.66
C GLN A 144 -0.41 3.31 -52.10
N GLN A 145 0.52 3.23 -51.14
CA GLN A 145 1.98 3.13 -51.35
C GLN A 145 2.53 1.73 -51.10
N ALA A 146 1.67 0.78 -50.73
CA ALA A 146 2.05 -0.60 -50.55
C ALA A 146 2.64 -1.17 -51.85
N THR A 147 3.64 -2.01 -51.71
CA THR A 147 4.14 -2.94 -52.72
C THR A 147 4.07 -4.33 -52.10
N LEU A 148 3.68 -5.33 -52.90
CA LEU A 148 3.59 -6.71 -52.45
C LEU A 148 4.51 -7.58 -53.29
N ASP A 149 5.47 -8.23 -52.64
CA ASP A 149 6.35 -9.21 -53.26
C ASP A 149 5.74 -10.62 -53.20
N ARG A 150 6.18 -11.51 -54.10
CA ARG A 150 5.62 -12.88 -54.19
C ARG A 150 5.87 -13.71 -52.95
N TYR A 151 7.00 -13.51 -52.26
CA TYR A 151 7.30 -14.23 -51.01
C TYR A 151 6.33 -13.84 -49.90
N ARG A 152 6.08 -12.53 -49.72
CA ARG A 152 5.07 -12.06 -48.76
C ARG A 152 3.65 -12.49 -49.14
N ALA A 153 3.31 -12.52 -50.43
CA ALA A 153 2.03 -13.05 -50.91
C ALA A 153 1.88 -14.57 -50.69
N ALA A 154 2.96 -15.34 -50.84
CA ALA A 154 2.98 -16.78 -50.58
C ALA A 154 2.87 -17.10 -49.08
N ALA A 155 3.49 -16.27 -48.23
CA ALA A 155 3.37 -16.37 -46.78
C ALA A 155 1.93 -16.16 -46.29
N THR A 156 1.17 -15.25 -46.90
CA THR A 156 -0.25 -15.05 -46.52
C THR A 156 -1.17 -16.14 -47.08
N SER A 157 -0.87 -16.72 -48.25
CA SER A 157 -1.71 -17.77 -48.84
C SER A 157 -1.59 -19.14 -48.20
N SER A 158 -0.39 -19.47 -47.71
CA SER A 158 -0.14 -20.71 -46.96
C SER A 158 -0.87 -20.71 -45.61
N SER A 159 -1.13 -19.53 -45.02
CA SER A 159 -1.87 -19.38 -43.75
C SER A 159 -3.39 -19.65 -43.84
N SER A 160 -3.99 -19.55 -45.02
CA SER A 160 -5.45 -19.70 -45.21
C SER A 160 -5.93 -21.13 -45.55
N ALA A 161 -5.01 -22.07 -45.78
CA ALA A 161 -5.33 -23.48 -45.98
C ALA A 161 -5.40 -24.20 -44.62
N ALA A 162 -6.50 -24.88 -44.34
CA ALA A 162 -6.86 -25.45 -43.04
C ALA A 162 -5.80 -26.37 -42.38
N LEU A 163 -5.71 -26.29 -41.03
CA LEU A 163 -5.22 -27.33 -40.09
C LEU A 163 -3.84 -27.98 -40.34
N GLY A 164 -2.89 -27.24 -40.91
CA GLY A 164 -1.50 -27.68 -41.05
C GLY A 164 -0.52 -26.53 -40.81
N VAL A 165 -0.32 -26.17 -39.55
CA VAL A 165 0.67 -25.17 -39.15
C VAL A 165 2.07 -25.72 -39.47
N SER A 166 2.74 -25.17 -40.48
CA SER A 166 4.18 -25.36 -40.69
C SER A 166 4.90 -24.03 -40.52
N TYR A 167 4.93 -23.50 -39.29
CA TYR A 167 5.99 -22.56 -38.92
C TYR A 167 7.32 -23.29 -39.15
N THR A 168 8.27 -22.66 -39.82
CA THR A 168 9.64 -23.15 -39.84
C THR A 168 10.16 -23.12 -38.39
N ALA A 169 10.16 -24.26 -37.71
CA ALA A 169 10.75 -24.40 -36.37
C ALA A 169 12.29 -24.25 -36.37
N ALA A 170 12.90 -24.01 -37.54
CA ALA A 170 14.33 -23.83 -37.72
C ALA A 170 14.68 -22.34 -37.77
N ILE A 171 15.56 -21.90 -36.85
CA ILE A 171 16.10 -20.53 -36.73
C ILE A 171 16.99 -20.14 -37.92
N GLY A 172 17.32 -21.10 -38.78
CA GLY A 172 18.09 -20.89 -40.01
C GLY A 172 19.60 -20.77 -39.84
N LEU A 173 20.09 -20.90 -38.60
CA LEU A 173 21.51 -21.04 -38.28
C LEU A 173 22.02 -22.45 -38.61
N THR A 174 23.21 -22.54 -39.18
CA THR A 174 23.92 -23.82 -39.30
C THR A 174 24.47 -24.26 -37.94
N GLY A 175 24.75 -25.57 -37.78
CA GLY A 175 25.28 -26.10 -36.51
C GLY A 175 26.59 -25.46 -36.05
N GLY A 176 27.43 -25.00 -36.99
CA GLY A 176 28.66 -24.26 -36.67
C GLY A 176 28.39 -22.83 -36.20
N GLU A 177 27.50 -22.11 -36.88
CA GLU A 177 27.12 -20.73 -36.52
C GLU A 177 26.44 -20.66 -35.14
N LEU A 178 25.62 -21.66 -34.80
CA LEU A 178 24.99 -21.74 -33.47
C LEU A 178 26.03 -21.92 -32.35
N VAL A 179 27.06 -22.75 -32.57
CA VAL A 179 28.14 -22.95 -31.58
C VAL A 179 28.97 -21.68 -31.42
N ASP A 180 29.29 -21.01 -32.53
CA ASP A 180 30.02 -19.75 -32.52
C ASP A 180 29.21 -18.66 -31.77
N ALA A 181 27.91 -18.53 -32.05
CA ALA A 181 27.03 -17.58 -31.35
C ALA A 181 26.97 -17.85 -29.84
N LEU A 182 26.78 -19.11 -29.43
CA LEU A 182 26.76 -19.49 -28.01
C LEU A 182 28.10 -19.20 -27.31
N ALA A 183 29.21 -19.44 -27.99
CA ALA A 183 30.54 -19.16 -27.44
C ALA A 183 30.77 -17.64 -27.27
N GLU A 184 30.32 -16.83 -28.23
CA GLU A 184 30.41 -15.38 -28.15
C GLU A 184 29.53 -14.81 -27.03
N ASP A 185 28.28 -15.26 -26.90
CA ASP A 185 27.37 -14.84 -25.85
C ASP A 185 27.88 -15.22 -24.46
N TYR A 186 28.41 -16.44 -24.32
CA TYR A 186 29.01 -16.90 -23.06
C TYR A 186 30.24 -16.07 -22.69
N ALA A 187 31.13 -15.80 -23.65
CA ALA A 187 32.33 -14.99 -23.42
C ALA A 187 32.00 -13.55 -23.03
N ALA A 188 31.01 -12.93 -23.69
CA ALA A 188 30.53 -11.60 -23.35
C ALA A 188 29.93 -11.54 -21.94
N ALA A 189 29.05 -12.50 -21.61
CA ALA A 189 28.44 -12.59 -20.28
C ALA A 189 29.49 -12.81 -19.17
N ALA A 190 30.47 -13.69 -19.42
CA ALA A 190 31.56 -13.94 -18.48
C ALA A 190 32.42 -12.68 -18.26
N ASP A 191 32.77 -11.96 -19.32
CA ASP A 191 33.54 -10.72 -19.22
C ASP A 191 32.76 -9.61 -18.49
N ASP A 192 31.44 -9.55 -18.63
CA ASP A 192 30.61 -8.59 -17.90
C ASP A 192 30.46 -8.94 -16.41
N CYS A 193 30.36 -10.23 -16.06
CA CYS A 193 30.45 -10.68 -14.66
C CYS A 193 31.81 -10.29 -14.04
N ILE A 194 32.91 -10.57 -14.76
CA ILE A 194 34.26 -10.20 -14.32
C ILE A 194 34.38 -8.70 -14.09
N ASP A 195 33.87 -7.87 -15.01
CA ASP A 195 33.93 -6.41 -14.88
C ASP A 195 33.15 -5.92 -13.66
N GLU A 196 31.98 -6.51 -13.38
CA GLU A 196 31.18 -6.18 -12.21
C GLU A 196 31.89 -6.57 -10.90
N ASP A 197 32.46 -7.77 -10.83
CA ASP A 197 33.21 -8.24 -9.66
C ASP A 197 34.43 -7.35 -9.40
N LEU A 198 35.13 -6.92 -10.45
CA LEU A 198 36.23 -5.97 -10.33
C LEU A 198 35.74 -4.60 -9.82
N ARG A 199 34.59 -4.09 -10.28
CA ARG A 199 34.00 -2.85 -9.74
C ARG A 199 33.66 -2.97 -8.25
N ILE A 200 33.19 -4.15 -7.81
CA ILE A 200 32.93 -4.46 -6.40
C ILE A 200 34.25 -4.50 -5.61
N ALA A 201 35.26 -5.22 -6.11
CA ALA A 201 36.57 -5.34 -5.48
C ALA A 201 37.29 -3.98 -5.33
N HIS A 202 37.15 -3.10 -6.33
CA HIS A 202 37.62 -1.71 -6.27
C HIS A 202 36.83 -0.83 -5.28
N GLY A 203 35.70 -1.30 -4.77
CA GLY A 203 34.80 -0.58 -3.86
C GLY A 203 33.94 0.49 -4.54
N LEU A 204 33.84 0.49 -5.88
CA LEU A 204 33.09 1.52 -6.62
C LEU A 204 31.58 1.42 -6.35
N ARG A 205 31.03 0.21 -6.23
CA ARG A 205 29.62 0.00 -5.85
C ARG A 205 29.30 0.45 -4.42
N ALA A 206 30.25 0.30 -3.49
CA ALA A 206 30.09 0.83 -2.14
C ALA A 206 30.13 2.38 -2.14
N LYS A 207 31.01 2.97 -2.95
CA LYS A 207 31.08 4.42 -3.15
C LYS A 207 29.80 4.98 -3.80
N GLU A 208 29.28 4.33 -4.83
CA GLU A 208 28.03 4.71 -5.50
C GLU A 208 26.86 4.79 -4.50
N ARG A 209 26.69 3.77 -3.64
CA ARG A 209 25.68 3.77 -2.57
C ARG A 209 25.88 4.90 -1.56
N PHE A 210 27.13 5.24 -1.24
CA PHE A 210 27.45 6.36 -0.35
C PHE A 210 27.13 7.72 -1.00
N ASP A 211 27.52 7.90 -2.26
CA ASP A 211 27.28 9.13 -3.03
C ASP A 211 25.77 9.35 -3.25
N PHE A 212 24.99 8.28 -3.44
CA PHE A 212 23.52 8.36 -3.45
C PHE A 212 22.98 8.93 -2.13
N LYS A 213 23.44 8.44 -0.97
CA LYS A 213 23.05 9.00 0.34
C LYS A 213 23.47 10.47 0.52
N ILE A 214 24.57 10.90 -0.10
CA ILE A 214 24.99 12.31 -0.10
C ILE A 214 24.01 13.15 -0.94
N MET A 215 23.62 12.68 -2.14
CA MET A 215 22.65 13.36 -3.00
C MET A 215 21.27 13.50 -2.35
N GLN A 216 20.88 12.54 -1.51
CA GLN A 216 19.61 12.60 -0.77
C GLN A 216 19.50 13.84 0.13
N ARG A 217 20.62 14.45 0.58
CA ARG A 217 20.62 15.65 1.46
C ARG A 217 20.00 16.90 0.84
N SER A 218 19.87 16.96 -0.49
CA SER A 218 19.26 18.07 -1.22
C SER A 218 17.85 17.77 -1.71
N SER A 219 17.41 16.52 -1.62
CA SER A 219 16.11 16.09 -2.10
C SER A 219 14.99 16.67 -1.23
N ARG A 220 13.80 16.84 -1.79
CA ARG A 220 12.59 17.13 -1.01
C ARG A 220 11.63 15.97 -1.14
N VAL A 221 10.74 15.82 -0.17
CA VAL A 221 9.60 14.91 -0.35
C VAL A 221 8.74 15.45 -1.50
N PRO A 222 8.51 14.67 -2.57
CA PRO A 222 7.71 15.12 -3.70
C PRO A 222 6.26 15.35 -3.28
N PHE A 223 5.66 16.43 -3.79
CA PHE A 223 4.22 16.66 -3.63
C PHE A 223 3.45 15.66 -4.49
N GLN A 224 2.65 14.82 -3.83
CA GLN A 224 1.84 13.77 -4.47
C GLN A 224 0.42 14.22 -4.83
N GLY A 225 0.13 15.52 -4.69
CA GLY A 225 -1.22 16.04 -4.81
C GLY A 225 -2.03 15.94 -3.52
N TYR A 226 -3.18 16.62 -3.48
CA TYR A 226 -4.16 16.48 -2.40
C TYR A 226 -5.05 15.24 -2.63
N ASP A 227 -5.69 15.15 -3.81
CA ASP A 227 -6.28 13.88 -4.29
C ASP A 227 -5.20 13.11 -5.06
N MET A 228 -4.59 12.14 -4.37
CA MET A 228 -3.41 11.42 -4.86
C MET A 228 -3.71 10.55 -6.09
N ASP A 229 -4.88 9.89 -6.13
CA ASP A 229 -5.29 9.05 -7.26
C ASP A 229 -5.44 9.91 -8.53
N ARG A 230 -6.08 11.08 -8.40
CA ARG A 230 -6.23 12.04 -9.50
C ARG A 230 -4.88 12.56 -9.97
N PHE A 231 -3.96 12.88 -9.05
CA PHE A 231 -2.63 13.39 -9.38
C PHE A 231 -1.78 12.35 -10.11
N ALA A 232 -1.78 11.11 -9.64
CA ALA A 232 -1.07 9.99 -10.27
C ALA A 232 -1.60 9.74 -11.69
N ALA A 233 -2.92 9.62 -11.85
CA ALA A 233 -3.55 9.42 -13.16
C ALA A 233 -3.27 10.59 -14.12
N GLN A 234 -3.33 11.84 -13.62
CA GLN A 234 -3.05 13.02 -14.44
C GLN A 234 -1.59 13.10 -14.90
N ARG A 235 -0.63 12.67 -14.06
CA ARG A 235 0.78 12.57 -14.43
C ARG A 235 1.01 11.56 -15.56
N GLU A 236 0.17 10.52 -15.63
CA GLU A 236 0.17 9.53 -16.71
C GLU A 236 -0.65 9.96 -17.94
N GLY A 237 -1.37 11.07 -17.88
CA GLY A 237 -2.17 11.59 -19.00
C GLY A 237 -3.51 10.90 -19.25
N ARG A 238 -3.95 9.97 -18.38
CA ARG A 238 -5.16 9.16 -18.55
C ARG A 238 -6.52 9.90 -18.43
N PRO A 239 -6.69 10.89 -17.53
CA PRO A 239 -7.99 11.54 -17.37
C PRO A 239 -8.43 12.30 -18.62
N HIS A 240 -9.75 12.47 -18.79
CA HIS A 240 -10.30 13.24 -19.92
C HIS A 240 -9.69 14.65 -19.99
N GLY A 241 -9.12 15.01 -21.15
CA GLY A 241 -8.44 16.29 -21.37
C GLY A 241 -7.05 16.43 -20.74
N ALA A 242 -6.51 15.38 -20.10
CA ALA A 242 -5.16 15.41 -19.52
C ALA A 242 -4.07 14.96 -20.50
N GLN A 243 -4.44 14.31 -21.61
CA GLN A 243 -3.52 13.81 -22.63
C GLN A 243 -2.58 14.92 -23.10
N GLN A 244 -1.28 14.68 -22.92
CA GLN A 244 -0.24 15.57 -23.43
C GLN A 244 0.25 15.05 -24.77
N LEU A 245 0.55 15.97 -25.69
CA LEU A 245 1.28 15.64 -26.91
C LEU A 245 2.76 15.38 -26.57
N PRO A 246 3.45 14.48 -27.31
CA PRO A 246 4.87 14.28 -27.10
C PRO A 246 5.64 15.57 -27.41
N PRO A 247 6.81 15.80 -26.79
CA PRO A 247 7.69 16.88 -27.20
C PRO A 247 8.03 16.79 -28.68
N LEU A 248 7.97 17.92 -29.39
CA LEU A 248 8.34 17.98 -30.81
C LEU A 248 9.83 17.68 -30.99
N ILE A 249 10.15 16.59 -31.70
CA ILE A 249 11.52 16.19 -32.01
C ILE A 249 11.92 16.77 -33.38
N PRO A 250 13.03 17.52 -33.50
CA PRO A 250 13.48 18.04 -34.79
C PRO A 250 13.89 16.89 -35.72
N PRO A 251 13.52 16.94 -37.02
CA PRO A 251 13.83 15.84 -37.93
C PRO A 251 15.32 15.73 -38.20
N SER A 252 15.87 14.52 -38.07
CA SER A 252 17.26 14.24 -38.46
C SER A 252 17.48 14.41 -39.96
N SER A 253 18.73 14.42 -40.42
CA SER A 253 18.98 14.41 -41.87
C SER A 253 18.54 13.08 -42.51
N MET A 254 18.18 13.09 -43.80
CA MET A 254 17.82 11.86 -44.51
C MET A 254 18.99 10.87 -44.54
N GLU A 255 20.21 11.38 -44.67
CA GLU A 255 21.43 10.56 -44.63
C GLU A 255 21.60 9.86 -43.29
N GLU A 256 21.40 10.57 -42.18
CA GLU A 256 21.46 10.00 -40.83
C GLU A 256 20.36 8.95 -40.61
N ALA A 257 19.12 9.24 -41.03
CA ALA A 257 18.01 8.31 -40.88
C ALA A 257 18.24 7.03 -41.70
N MET A 258 18.63 7.16 -42.98
CA MET A 258 18.96 6.02 -43.84
C MET A 258 20.20 5.29 -43.37
N LYS A 259 21.20 5.99 -42.81
CA LYS A 259 22.38 5.37 -42.22
C LYS A 259 22.00 4.56 -40.99
N ASN A 260 21.10 5.04 -40.13
CA ASN A 260 20.63 4.26 -38.98
C ASN A 260 19.89 2.99 -39.42
N LEU A 261 19.02 3.10 -40.42
CA LEU A 261 18.33 1.92 -40.99
C LEU A 261 19.30 0.95 -41.68
N ARG A 262 20.22 1.46 -42.49
CA ARG A 262 21.14 0.66 -43.32
C ARG A 262 22.37 0.15 -42.56
N CYS A 263 22.87 0.84 -41.54
CA CYS A 263 23.99 0.38 -40.71
C CYS A 263 23.64 -0.85 -39.87
N SER A 264 22.36 -1.27 -39.90
CA SER A 264 21.95 -2.65 -39.67
C SER A 264 22.64 -3.69 -40.58
N THR A 265 23.51 -3.29 -41.52
CA THR A 265 24.39 -4.17 -42.32
C THR A 265 25.27 -5.11 -41.49
N ALA A 266 25.38 -4.90 -40.17
CA ALA A 266 25.91 -5.89 -39.23
C ALA A 266 25.08 -7.19 -39.16
N ALA A 267 23.86 -7.20 -39.69
CA ALA A 267 22.98 -8.37 -39.75
C ALA A 267 23.34 -9.38 -40.84
N LEU A 268 24.16 -9.00 -41.83
CA LEU A 268 24.57 -9.92 -42.89
C LEU A 268 25.61 -10.90 -42.36
N PRO A 269 25.48 -12.21 -42.62
CA PRO A 269 26.51 -13.19 -42.33
C PRO A 269 27.84 -12.77 -42.96
N ASP A 270 28.94 -12.99 -42.24
CA ASP A 270 30.29 -12.64 -42.72
C ASP A 270 30.59 -13.26 -44.10
N THR A 271 30.05 -14.46 -44.37
CA THR A 271 30.14 -15.15 -45.66
C THR A 271 29.53 -14.33 -46.79
N GLU A 272 28.29 -13.89 -46.64
CA GLU A 272 27.55 -13.14 -47.66
C GLU A 272 28.03 -11.70 -47.76
N ALA A 273 28.37 -11.06 -46.64
CA ALA A 273 28.96 -9.72 -46.63
C ALA A 273 30.29 -9.69 -47.38
N GLN A 274 31.17 -10.66 -47.10
CA GLN A 274 32.45 -10.79 -47.80
C GLN A 274 32.26 -11.13 -49.28
N ALA A 275 31.36 -12.06 -49.61
CA ALA A 275 31.04 -12.37 -51.00
C ALA A 275 30.58 -11.11 -51.76
N ARG A 276 29.56 -10.39 -51.25
CA ARG A 276 29.06 -9.17 -51.89
C ARG A 276 30.14 -8.12 -52.07
N GLN A 277 30.98 -7.91 -51.05
CA GLN A 277 32.08 -6.97 -51.13
C GLN A 277 33.11 -7.38 -52.19
N THR A 278 33.55 -8.64 -52.20
CA THR A 278 34.53 -9.15 -53.17
C THR A 278 33.97 -9.13 -54.59
N TYR A 279 32.73 -9.55 -54.83
CA TYR A 279 32.09 -9.46 -56.15
C TYR A 279 31.95 -7.99 -56.63
N ALA A 280 31.54 -7.07 -55.75
CA ALA A 280 31.43 -5.66 -56.09
C ALA A 280 32.80 -5.04 -56.41
N GLN A 281 33.80 -5.29 -55.56
CA GLN A 281 35.18 -4.80 -55.73
C GLN A 281 35.85 -5.39 -56.97
N ASN A 282 35.58 -6.66 -57.30
CA ASN A 282 36.11 -7.33 -58.49
C ASN A 282 35.70 -6.61 -59.79
N THR A 283 34.52 -5.99 -59.82
CA THR A 283 34.04 -5.20 -60.96
C THR A 283 34.86 -3.92 -61.19
N THR A 284 35.44 -3.38 -60.12
CA THR A 284 36.27 -2.16 -60.13
C THR A 284 37.75 -2.44 -59.89
N SER A 285 38.13 -3.72 -59.81
CA SER A 285 39.49 -4.17 -59.54
C SER A 285 40.34 -4.00 -60.80
N GLU A 286 41.62 -3.69 -60.61
CA GLU A 286 42.58 -3.64 -61.71
C GLU A 286 42.77 -5.04 -62.34
N ASP A 287 42.66 -6.10 -61.54
CA ASP A 287 42.73 -7.51 -61.96
C ASP A 287 41.45 -8.28 -61.58
N PRO A 288 40.42 -8.32 -62.46
CA PRO A 288 39.19 -9.06 -62.19
C PRO A 288 39.38 -10.58 -62.35
N LYS A 289 38.96 -11.35 -61.36
CA LYS A 289 38.99 -12.82 -61.37
C LYS A 289 37.58 -13.38 -61.58
N LEU A 290 37.49 -14.59 -62.13
CA LEU A 290 36.23 -15.32 -62.36
C LEU A 290 36.36 -16.78 -61.91
N GLY A 291 35.21 -17.45 -61.72
CA GLY A 291 35.16 -18.86 -61.33
C GLY A 291 35.82 -19.12 -59.98
N GLU A 292 36.56 -20.23 -59.88
CA GLU A 292 37.17 -20.71 -58.63
C GLU A 292 38.19 -19.73 -58.02
N ALA A 293 38.92 -18.96 -58.85
CA ALA A 293 39.88 -17.98 -58.37
C ALA A 293 39.23 -16.80 -57.63
N LEU A 294 37.99 -16.45 -58.00
CA LEU A 294 37.21 -15.45 -57.26
C LEU A 294 36.63 -16.05 -55.98
N THR A 295 36.20 -17.32 -56.02
CA THR A 295 35.75 -18.06 -54.83
C THR A 295 36.87 -18.23 -53.81
N SER A 296 38.12 -18.48 -54.23
CA SER A 296 39.27 -18.57 -53.34
C SER A 296 39.58 -17.23 -52.65
N ASP A 297 39.37 -16.10 -53.34
CA ASP A 297 39.55 -14.77 -52.76
C ASP A 297 38.47 -14.49 -51.68
N VAL A 298 37.22 -14.93 -51.90
CA VAL A 298 36.14 -14.83 -50.89
C VAL A 298 36.49 -15.64 -49.65
N ILE A 299 36.90 -16.91 -49.82
CA ILE A 299 37.25 -17.80 -48.71
C ILE A 299 38.50 -17.28 -47.97
N GLY A 300 39.52 -16.84 -48.70
CA GLY A 300 40.75 -16.26 -48.12
C GLY A 300 40.47 -14.99 -47.32
N GLY A 301 39.65 -14.08 -47.87
CA GLY A 301 39.21 -12.86 -47.17
C GLY A 301 38.40 -13.16 -45.90
N LEU A 302 37.54 -14.18 -45.96
CA LEU A 302 36.74 -14.62 -44.81
C LEU A 302 37.60 -15.16 -43.67
N HIS A 303 38.56 -16.05 -43.97
CA HIS A 303 39.49 -16.58 -42.96
C HIS A 303 40.31 -15.46 -42.31
N ALA A 304 40.85 -14.53 -43.11
CA ALA A 304 41.59 -13.38 -42.60
C ALA A 304 40.74 -12.46 -41.72
N ARG A 305 39.47 -12.23 -42.09
CA ARG A 305 38.52 -11.43 -41.32
C ARG A 305 38.16 -12.07 -39.98
N ARG A 306 37.91 -13.39 -39.94
CA ARG A 306 37.65 -14.10 -38.68
C ARG A 306 38.85 -14.05 -37.74
N GLN A 307 40.05 -14.31 -38.26
CA GLN A 307 41.28 -14.27 -37.46
C GLN A 307 41.55 -12.86 -36.90
N SER A 308 41.47 -11.82 -37.74
CA SER A 308 41.64 -10.44 -37.30
C SER A 308 40.60 -9.99 -36.27
N SER A 309 39.34 -10.43 -36.40
CA SER A 309 38.29 -10.17 -35.41
C SER A 309 38.60 -10.83 -34.06
N GLN A 310 39.03 -12.09 -34.07
CA GLN A 310 39.45 -12.81 -32.85
C GLN A 310 40.65 -12.13 -32.17
N ASP A 311 41.69 -11.79 -32.95
CA ASP A 311 42.87 -11.07 -32.44
C ASP A 311 42.49 -9.71 -31.84
N ALA A 312 41.57 -8.98 -32.49
CA ALA A 312 41.07 -7.70 -31.99
C ALA A 312 40.27 -7.87 -30.69
N LYS A 313 39.41 -8.90 -30.59
CA LYS A 313 38.67 -9.23 -29.37
C LYS A 313 39.62 -9.57 -28.21
N GLU A 314 40.65 -10.37 -28.46
CA GLU A 314 41.67 -10.69 -27.45
C GLU A 314 42.45 -9.46 -26.99
N GLN A 315 42.84 -8.59 -27.92
CA GLN A 315 43.53 -7.35 -27.59
C GLN A 315 42.64 -6.40 -26.78
N ALA A 316 41.36 -6.26 -27.17
CA ALA A 316 40.39 -5.47 -26.42
C ALA A 316 40.21 -6.02 -25.00
N ARG A 317 40.11 -7.34 -24.84
CA ARG A 317 40.03 -8.01 -23.54
C ARG A 317 41.27 -7.77 -22.69
N LYS A 318 42.47 -7.88 -23.27
CA LYS A 318 43.75 -7.57 -22.60
C LYS A 318 43.79 -6.13 -22.10
N GLN A 319 43.29 -5.17 -22.88
CA GLN A 319 43.23 -3.76 -22.47
C GLN A 319 42.15 -3.51 -21.41
N ARG A 320 40.95 -4.12 -21.54
CA ARG A 320 39.82 -3.97 -20.60
C ARG A 320 40.18 -4.44 -19.19
N PHE A 321 40.88 -5.58 -19.08
CA PHE A 321 41.22 -6.19 -17.79
C PHE A 321 42.69 -6.08 -17.40
N GLY A 322 43.54 -5.46 -18.22
CA GLY A 322 44.98 -5.34 -17.97
C GLY A 322 45.68 -6.71 -17.95
N LEU A 323 45.30 -7.62 -18.85
CA LEU A 323 45.84 -8.97 -18.93
C LEU A 323 47.23 -8.98 -19.59
N GLY A 324 48.12 -9.82 -19.08
CA GLY A 324 49.50 -9.94 -19.55
C GLY A 324 50.48 -9.17 -18.66
N ARG A 325 51.78 -9.44 -18.86
CA ARG A 325 52.85 -8.91 -18.00
C ARG A 325 53.10 -7.41 -18.18
N GLN A 326 53.51 -6.76 -17.09
CA GLN A 326 54.03 -5.39 -17.13
C GLN A 326 55.56 -5.40 -17.34
N GLY A 327 56.04 -4.79 -18.43
CA GLY A 327 57.46 -4.73 -18.76
C GLY A 327 58.05 -6.08 -19.25
N ALA A 328 59.39 -6.20 -19.22
CA ALA A 328 60.09 -7.42 -19.64
C ALA A 328 59.93 -8.53 -18.59
N LEU A 329 59.95 -9.82 -19.03
CA LEU A 329 59.86 -10.98 -18.13
C LEU A 329 61.06 -11.09 -17.18
N VAL A 330 62.24 -10.72 -17.65
CA VAL A 330 63.49 -10.76 -16.87
C VAL A 330 63.87 -9.33 -16.51
N GLN A 331 63.30 -8.83 -15.41
CA GLN A 331 63.72 -7.59 -14.77
C GLN A 331 64.60 -7.92 -13.55
N ASP A 332 65.48 -7.00 -13.17
CA ASP A 332 66.37 -7.19 -12.00
C ASP A 332 65.61 -7.48 -10.69
N GLY A 333 64.35 -7.05 -10.58
CA GLY A 333 63.45 -7.31 -9.45
C GLY A 333 62.55 -8.55 -9.59
N GLY A 334 62.75 -9.37 -10.61
CA GLY A 334 61.98 -10.59 -10.88
C GLY A 334 60.74 -10.40 -11.78
N PRO A 335 60.17 -11.51 -12.29
CA PRO A 335 59.03 -11.50 -13.22
C PRO A 335 57.71 -11.03 -12.58
N ASP A 336 57.57 -11.13 -11.26
CA ASP A 336 56.37 -10.73 -10.52
C ASP A 336 56.25 -9.22 -10.26
N ARG A 337 57.23 -8.42 -10.71
CA ARG A 337 57.17 -6.98 -10.50
C ARG A 337 55.99 -6.37 -11.25
N ARG A 338 55.02 -5.84 -10.51
CA ARG A 338 53.77 -5.30 -11.06
C ARG A 338 53.28 -4.11 -10.24
N THR A 339 52.70 -3.12 -10.90
CA THR A 339 52.16 -1.90 -10.27
C THR A 339 50.64 -1.89 -10.40
N LEU A 340 49.94 -1.82 -9.27
CA LEU A 340 48.48 -1.69 -9.22
C LEU A 340 48.13 -0.22 -8.98
N LYS A 341 47.38 0.40 -9.91
CA LYS A 341 46.85 1.76 -9.73
C LYS A 341 45.43 1.70 -9.16
N LYS A 342 45.00 2.79 -8.53
CA LYS A 342 43.67 2.89 -7.93
C LYS A 342 42.59 2.83 -9.01
N HIS A 343 41.61 1.93 -8.85
CA HIS A 343 40.48 1.74 -9.77
C HIS A 343 40.88 1.40 -11.21
N THR A 344 41.97 0.65 -11.38
CA THR A 344 42.39 0.13 -12.69
C THR A 344 42.42 -1.40 -12.65
N ASN A 345 41.84 -2.04 -13.66
CA ASN A 345 41.86 -3.49 -13.79
C ASN A 345 43.28 -3.99 -14.13
N ASP A 346 43.66 -5.12 -13.55
CA ASP A 346 44.95 -5.78 -13.78
C ASP A 346 44.79 -7.28 -13.54
N GLU A 347 45.51 -8.10 -14.32
CA GLU A 347 45.49 -9.56 -14.23
C GLU A 347 45.62 -10.09 -12.80
N ARG A 348 46.53 -9.52 -11.99
CA ARG A 348 46.74 -9.97 -10.61
C ARG A 348 45.50 -9.80 -9.75
N LEU A 349 44.76 -8.72 -9.96
CA LEU A 349 43.55 -8.45 -9.18
C LEU A 349 42.43 -9.41 -9.59
N LEU A 350 42.27 -9.64 -10.89
CA LEU A 350 41.30 -10.62 -11.41
C LEU A 350 41.54 -12.01 -10.83
N ASP A 351 42.78 -12.50 -10.91
CA ASP A 351 43.15 -13.81 -10.37
C ASP A 351 42.96 -13.88 -8.86
N ALA A 352 43.27 -12.79 -8.14
CA ALA A 352 43.06 -12.72 -6.70
C ALA A 352 41.56 -12.76 -6.31
N VAL A 353 40.68 -12.12 -7.09
CA VAL A 353 39.23 -12.14 -6.88
C VAL A 353 38.69 -13.55 -7.11
N ASN A 354 39.04 -14.19 -8.23
CA ASN A 354 38.67 -15.57 -8.54
C ASN A 354 39.22 -16.55 -7.50
N PHE A 355 40.46 -16.34 -7.03
CA PHE A 355 41.03 -17.16 -5.96
C PHE A 355 40.27 -16.99 -4.65
N SER A 356 39.81 -15.78 -4.34
CA SER A 356 39.05 -15.51 -3.11
C SER A 356 37.64 -16.11 -3.14
N SER A 357 37.02 -16.24 -4.32
CA SER A 357 35.71 -16.88 -4.46
C SER A 357 35.82 -18.39 -4.38
N ASP A 358 36.82 -18.99 -5.06
CA ASP A 358 36.89 -20.43 -5.30
C ASP A 358 38.31 -21.01 -5.09
N ALA A 359 38.93 -20.77 -3.93
CA ALA A 359 40.30 -21.24 -3.64
C ALA A 359 40.46 -22.77 -3.68
N TYR A 360 39.71 -23.49 -2.83
CA TYR A 360 39.71 -24.96 -2.73
C TYR A 360 38.30 -25.54 -2.84
N ARG A 361 37.35 -24.71 -3.28
CA ARG A 361 35.94 -25.08 -3.39
C ARG A 361 35.79 -26.20 -4.43
N ARG A 362 35.16 -27.30 -4.02
CA ARG A 362 34.84 -28.45 -4.87
C ARG A 362 33.50 -28.27 -5.56
N THR A 363 32.52 -27.72 -4.84
CA THR A 363 31.17 -27.46 -5.34
C THR A 363 30.64 -26.15 -4.77
N THR A 364 29.67 -25.54 -5.45
CA THR A 364 29.02 -24.30 -4.98
C THR A 364 28.32 -24.45 -3.63
N THR A 365 28.02 -25.67 -3.20
CA THR A 365 27.31 -25.98 -1.95
C THR A 365 28.22 -26.46 -0.83
N ASP A 366 29.55 -26.34 -0.96
CA ASP A 366 30.51 -26.83 0.04
C ASP A 366 30.26 -26.24 1.45
N GLU A 367 29.91 -24.96 1.52
CA GLU A 367 29.62 -24.26 2.78
C GLU A 367 28.19 -24.50 3.29
N HIS A 368 27.35 -25.27 2.58
CA HIS A 368 25.95 -25.54 2.97
C HIS A 368 25.81 -26.51 4.15
N VAL A 369 26.94 -26.93 4.74
CA VAL A 369 26.97 -27.52 6.08
C VAL A 369 26.46 -26.52 7.11
N ASP A 370 26.74 -25.22 6.93
CA ASP A 370 26.14 -24.15 7.71
C ASP A 370 24.70 -23.87 7.22
N PRO A 371 23.68 -24.04 8.07
CA PRO A 371 22.29 -23.79 7.70
C PRO A 371 22.00 -22.33 7.33
N TYR A 372 22.76 -21.35 7.85
CA TYR A 372 22.57 -19.94 7.52
C TYR A 372 23.09 -19.61 6.12
N VAL A 373 24.23 -20.19 5.74
CA VAL A 373 24.78 -20.08 4.38
C VAL A 373 23.90 -20.84 3.39
N ARG A 374 23.49 -22.07 3.74
CA ARG A 374 22.62 -22.91 2.89
C ARG A 374 21.29 -22.25 2.55
N ARG A 375 20.73 -21.44 3.45
CA ARG A 375 19.43 -20.78 3.27
C ARG A 375 19.55 -19.41 2.59
N ASN A 376 20.76 -18.91 2.37
CA ASN A 376 21.00 -17.63 1.73
C ASN A 376 20.51 -17.64 0.28
N THR A 377 19.75 -16.61 -0.10
CA THR A 377 19.13 -16.51 -1.43
C THR A 377 19.88 -15.57 -2.39
N GLU A 378 21.06 -15.08 -1.99
CA GLU A 378 21.90 -14.16 -2.78
C GLU A 378 22.32 -14.73 -4.15
N ALA A 379 22.72 -16.00 -4.21
CA ALA A 379 23.08 -16.69 -5.45
C ALA A 379 21.85 -17.25 -6.21
N GLY A 380 20.64 -16.90 -5.77
CA GLY A 380 19.36 -17.44 -6.25
C GLY A 380 18.83 -18.61 -5.43
N VAL A 381 17.61 -19.05 -5.75
CA VAL A 381 16.85 -20.03 -4.94
C VAL A 381 17.04 -21.49 -5.37
N GLY A 382 17.78 -21.75 -6.45
CA GLY A 382 17.84 -23.07 -7.09
C GLY A 382 18.33 -24.21 -6.18
N HIS A 383 19.28 -23.93 -5.28
CA HIS A 383 19.83 -24.91 -4.35
C HIS A 383 18.88 -25.29 -3.20
N LEU A 384 17.76 -24.58 -3.03
CA LEU A 384 16.70 -24.84 -2.05
C LEU A 384 15.53 -25.64 -2.64
N LEU A 385 15.40 -25.66 -3.96
CA LEU A 385 14.34 -26.38 -4.68
C LEU A 385 14.72 -27.86 -4.82
N THR A 386 14.25 -28.68 -3.88
CA THR A 386 14.63 -30.09 -3.80
C THR A 386 13.62 -31.05 -4.42
N ASN A 387 12.36 -30.67 -4.52
CA ASN A 387 11.28 -31.51 -5.01
C ASN A 387 10.50 -30.80 -6.14
N ARG A 388 9.81 -31.59 -6.98
CA ARG A 388 8.99 -31.05 -8.09
C ARG A 388 7.79 -30.23 -7.61
N PHE A 389 7.30 -30.53 -6.42
CA PHE A 389 6.15 -29.85 -5.84
C PHE A 389 6.46 -28.38 -5.50
N ASP A 390 7.60 -28.09 -4.88
CA ASP A 390 8.04 -26.73 -4.57
C ASP A 390 8.43 -25.98 -5.84
N MET A 391 9.00 -26.65 -6.86
CA MET A 391 9.21 -26.05 -8.18
C MET A 391 7.88 -25.64 -8.84
N ALA A 392 6.90 -26.55 -8.90
CA ALA A 392 5.58 -26.25 -9.46
C ALA A 392 4.82 -25.18 -8.67
N ARG A 393 4.94 -25.19 -7.33
CA ARG A 393 4.38 -24.15 -6.46
C ARG A 393 5.05 -22.80 -6.68
N ARG A 394 6.37 -22.77 -6.89
CA ARG A 394 7.11 -21.55 -7.24
C ARG A 394 6.62 -21.02 -8.58
N GLU A 395 6.55 -21.86 -9.60
CA GLU A 395 6.04 -21.49 -10.93
C GLU A 395 4.62 -20.92 -10.84
N ASP A 396 3.73 -21.58 -10.11
CA ASP A 396 2.37 -21.12 -9.88
C ASP A 396 2.32 -19.74 -9.21
N ARG A 397 3.04 -19.55 -8.10
CA ARG A 397 3.06 -18.25 -7.39
C ARG A 397 3.67 -17.14 -8.23
N VAL A 398 4.78 -17.41 -8.92
CA VAL A 398 5.45 -16.44 -9.80
C VAL A 398 4.55 -16.08 -10.99
N ALA A 399 3.85 -17.07 -11.59
CA ALA A 399 2.89 -16.83 -12.65
C ALA A 399 1.71 -15.95 -12.19
N HIS A 400 1.29 -16.07 -10.94
CA HIS A 400 0.28 -15.21 -10.31
C HIS A 400 0.85 -13.88 -9.76
N GLY A 401 2.14 -13.59 -9.98
CA GLY A 401 2.80 -12.37 -9.48
C GLY A 401 2.92 -12.30 -7.95
N GLN A 402 2.77 -13.43 -7.26
CA GLN A 402 2.95 -13.52 -5.81
C GLN A 402 4.42 -13.77 -5.46
N GLN A 403 4.82 -13.37 -4.25
CA GLN A 403 6.16 -13.66 -3.75
C GLN A 403 6.41 -15.17 -3.66
N ASP A 404 7.57 -15.63 -4.14
CA ASP A 404 8.04 -17.01 -3.98
C ASP A 404 8.26 -17.31 -2.48
N LEU A 405 7.77 -18.47 -2.03
CA LEU A 405 7.98 -18.91 -0.64
C LEU A 405 9.44 -19.28 -0.38
N THR A 406 10.17 -19.69 -1.41
CA THR A 406 11.58 -20.10 -1.32
C THR A 406 12.48 -18.90 -1.00
N GLU A 407 12.14 -17.70 -1.49
CA GLU A 407 12.83 -16.45 -1.16
C GLU A 407 12.75 -16.11 0.33
N ARG A 408 11.71 -16.59 1.05
CA ARG A 408 11.50 -16.33 2.48
C ARG A 408 12.44 -17.13 3.40
N ASN A 409 13.29 -18.00 2.85
CA ASN A 409 14.32 -18.69 3.63
C ASN A 409 15.31 -17.68 4.26
N THR A 410 15.62 -16.60 3.53
CA THR A 410 16.33 -15.44 4.08
C THR A 410 15.31 -14.41 4.56
N ILE A 411 15.22 -14.20 5.87
CA ILE A 411 14.31 -13.19 6.42
C ILE A 411 14.94 -11.81 6.24
N HIS A 412 14.42 -11.04 5.28
CA HIS A 412 14.81 -9.64 5.08
C HIS A 412 13.79 -8.69 5.71
N TYR A 413 14.09 -8.15 6.89
CA TYR A 413 13.22 -7.19 7.60
C TYR A 413 13.19 -5.79 6.97
N GLY A 414 14.13 -5.46 6.08
CA GLY A 414 14.32 -4.12 5.57
C GLY A 414 14.76 -3.12 6.65
N VAL A 415 14.59 -1.82 6.37
CA VAL A 415 14.83 -0.73 7.32
C VAL A 415 13.48 -0.25 7.85
N PRO A 416 13.26 -0.19 9.19
CA PRO A 416 11.99 0.26 9.73
C PRO A 416 11.69 1.72 9.36
N ILE A 417 10.41 2.05 9.15
CA ILE A 417 9.96 3.38 8.72
C ILE A 417 10.46 4.48 9.67
N GLN A 418 10.52 4.21 10.98
CA GLN A 418 11.05 5.15 11.97
C GLN A 418 12.49 5.53 11.67
N GLN A 419 13.35 4.56 11.37
CA GLN A 419 14.74 4.80 11.01
C GLN A 419 14.86 5.52 9.66
N LEU A 420 14.02 5.20 8.67
CA LEU A 420 14.01 5.94 7.39
C LEU A 420 13.67 7.42 7.59
N ILE A 421 12.69 7.73 8.46
CA ILE A 421 12.33 9.11 8.80
C ILE A 421 13.46 9.78 9.56
N ASP A 422 14.08 9.12 10.54
CA ASP A 422 15.18 9.69 11.32
C ASP A 422 16.42 9.96 10.43
N GLU A 423 16.78 9.04 9.53
CA GLU A 423 17.85 9.23 8.54
C GLU A 423 17.55 10.42 7.60
N PHE A 424 16.30 10.53 7.13
CA PHE A 424 15.87 11.66 6.29
C PHE A 424 15.96 13.00 7.04
N VAL A 425 15.42 13.08 8.26
CA VAL A 425 15.41 14.30 9.07
C VAL A 425 16.83 14.70 9.48
N PHE A 426 17.69 13.72 9.78
CA PHE A 426 19.10 13.94 10.07
C PHE A 426 19.87 14.47 8.85
N ALA A 427 19.68 13.85 7.68
CA ALA A 427 20.34 14.28 6.43
C ALA A 427 19.99 15.73 6.05
N HIS A 428 18.78 16.18 6.38
CA HIS A 428 18.26 17.52 6.12
C HIS A 428 18.33 18.47 7.33
N ARG A 429 19.01 18.09 8.41
CA ARG A 429 19.15 18.89 9.65
C ARG A 429 17.81 19.44 10.15
N ASN A 430 16.96 18.53 10.64
CA ASN A 430 15.58 18.76 11.09
C ASN A 430 14.52 18.89 9.98
N ALA A 431 14.91 18.86 8.69
CA ALA A 431 13.98 18.86 7.55
C ALA A 431 12.92 19.97 7.64
N ARG A 432 13.35 21.21 7.90
CA ARG A 432 12.46 22.34 8.18
C ARG A 432 11.47 22.64 7.05
N GLY A 433 11.76 22.24 5.81
CA GLY A 433 10.87 22.41 4.67
C GLY A 433 9.65 21.49 4.71
N GLU A 434 9.81 20.32 5.32
CA GLU A 434 8.83 19.23 5.38
C GLU A 434 8.02 19.22 6.69
N ARG A 435 8.32 20.15 7.61
CA ARG A 435 7.56 20.32 8.86
C ARG A 435 6.31 21.18 8.65
N PRO A 436 5.21 20.90 9.36
CA PRO A 436 4.10 21.84 9.45
C PRO A 436 4.55 23.15 10.09
N LEU A 437 3.85 24.27 9.84
CA LEU A 437 4.21 25.56 10.43
C LEU A 437 4.08 25.54 11.97
N ASP A 438 3.12 24.76 12.49
CA ASP A 438 2.86 24.61 13.94
C ASP A 438 4.06 24.08 14.70
N TYR A 439 4.92 23.32 14.04
CA TYR A 439 6.15 22.80 14.64
C TYR A 439 7.02 23.92 15.25
N PHE A 440 6.95 25.11 14.67
CA PHE A 440 7.77 26.26 15.04
C PHE A 440 7.04 27.23 15.98
N LYS A 441 5.77 26.98 16.30
CA LYS A 441 5.03 27.74 17.31
C LYS A 441 5.34 27.22 18.72
N PRO A 442 5.06 28.01 19.78
CA PRO A 442 5.26 27.55 21.15
C PRO A 442 4.42 26.30 21.46
N PHE A 443 5.06 25.26 22.01
CA PHE A 443 4.44 24.01 22.46
C PHE A 443 3.67 23.22 21.38
N PRO A 444 4.34 22.78 20.31
CA PRO A 444 3.70 21.97 19.28
C PRO A 444 3.21 20.64 19.85
N ASN A 445 1.96 20.28 19.56
CA ASN A 445 1.42 18.97 19.90
C ASN A 445 2.14 17.83 19.14
N PHE A 446 1.90 16.58 19.53
CA PHE A 446 2.57 15.44 18.90
C PHE A 446 2.27 15.30 17.39
N ARG A 447 1.10 15.78 16.92
CA ARG A 447 0.71 15.78 15.50
C ARG A 447 1.43 16.86 14.68
N ALA A 448 1.94 17.92 15.31
CA ALA A 448 2.79 18.92 14.70
C ALA A 448 4.28 18.51 14.69
N GLN A 449 4.68 17.53 15.51
CA GLN A 449 6.05 17.00 15.58
C GLN A 449 6.39 15.97 14.50
N ARG A 450 5.46 15.60 13.62
CA ARG A 450 5.71 14.69 12.49
C ARG A 450 6.05 15.45 11.20
N LEU A 451 6.37 14.70 10.14
CA LEU A 451 6.54 15.25 8.79
C LEU A 451 5.17 15.50 8.14
N TYR A 452 5.16 16.39 7.16
CA TYR A 452 4.01 16.66 6.32
C TYR A 452 3.66 15.44 5.46
N ARG A 453 2.44 14.93 5.62
CA ARG A 453 1.82 13.88 4.80
C ARG A 453 0.36 14.24 4.57
N MET A 454 -0.18 13.84 3.42
CA MET A 454 -1.62 13.91 3.17
C MET A 454 -2.31 12.75 3.85
N TYR A 455 -3.43 13.04 4.50
CA TYR A 455 -4.34 12.05 5.10
C TYR A 455 -5.59 11.89 4.23
N ARG A 456 -6.43 10.93 4.60
CA ARG A 456 -7.66 10.60 3.86
C ARG A 456 -8.79 11.63 4.03
N ASP A 457 -8.62 12.66 4.87
CA ASP A 457 -9.64 13.68 5.14
C ASP A 457 -9.90 14.63 3.95
N ILE A 458 -8.93 14.79 3.06
CA ILE A 458 -9.03 15.67 1.88
C ILE A 458 -9.66 14.99 0.67
N GLU A 459 -9.77 13.67 0.73
CA GLU A 459 -10.37 12.86 -0.31
C GLU A 459 -11.86 13.21 -0.52
N GLY A 460 -12.26 13.38 -1.79
CA GLY A 460 -13.65 13.69 -2.16
C GLY A 460 -13.99 15.18 -2.24
N PHE A 461 -13.03 16.08 -1.95
CA PHE A 461 -13.22 17.53 -2.09
C PHE A 461 -12.63 18.06 -3.41
N SER A 462 -13.27 17.78 -4.55
CA SER A 462 -12.71 18.10 -5.88
C SER A 462 -12.82 19.57 -6.30
N LEU A 463 -13.43 20.43 -5.47
CA LEU A 463 -13.35 21.89 -5.64
C LEU A 463 -11.88 22.32 -5.62
N LEU A 464 -11.16 21.82 -4.62
CA LEU A 464 -9.73 21.97 -4.48
C LEU A 464 -9.03 21.08 -5.50
N LYS A 465 -8.34 21.70 -6.46
CA LYS A 465 -7.55 20.98 -7.47
C LYS A 465 -6.24 20.48 -6.85
N GLN A 466 -5.13 21.14 -7.18
CA GLN A 466 -3.80 20.85 -6.63
C GLN A 466 -3.15 22.11 -6.04
N ARG A 467 -3.64 23.28 -6.41
CA ARG A 467 -3.31 24.56 -5.79
C ARG A 467 -4.65 25.18 -5.39
N PRO A 468 -5.00 25.19 -4.10
CA PRO A 468 -6.25 25.82 -3.65
C PRO A 468 -6.22 27.30 -3.98
N GLU A 469 -7.30 27.78 -4.60
CA GLU A 469 -7.54 29.21 -4.80
C GLU A 469 -7.91 29.89 -3.47
N ALA A 470 -8.17 31.20 -3.50
CA ALA A 470 -8.53 31.95 -2.30
C ALA A 470 -9.80 31.35 -1.65
N PHE A 471 -9.74 31.16 -0.33
CA PHE A 471 -10.83 30.63 0.51
C PHE A 471 -11.24 29.16 0.26
N GLU A 472 -10.65 28.46 -0.72
CA GLU A 472 -10.99 27.05 -0.98
C GLU A 472 -10.50 26.12 0.13
N TRP A 473 -9.37 26.46 0.77
CA TRP A 473 -8.82 25.67 1.87
C TRP A 473 -9.67 25.83 3.14
N GLU A 474 -10.09 27.06 3.44
CA GLU A 474 -10.94 27.40 4.59
C GLU A 474 -12.33 26.77 4.43
N LEU A 475 -12.87 26.77 3.21
CA LEU A 475 -14.09 26.04 2.89
C LEU A 475 -13.91 24.51 3.09
N PHE A 476 -12.78 23.95 2.67
CA PHE A 476 -12.46 22.54 2.92
C PHE A 476 -12.39 22.24 4.43
N THR A 477 -11.70 23.07 5.22
CA THR A 477 -11.62 22.92 6.68
C THR A 477 -13.01 22.92 7.31
N ARG A 478 -13.93 23.76 6.82
CA ARG A 478 -15.33 23.78 7.28
C ARG A 478 -16.09 22.51 6.88
N TYR A 479 -15.93 22.02 5.64
CA TYR A 479 -16.49 20.74 5.18
C TYR A 479 -16.00 19.56 6.01
N ARG A 480 -14.71 19.53 6.34
CA ARG A 480 -14.11 18.54 7.25
C ARG A 480 -14.76 18.60 8.64
N ALA A 481 -14.94 19.80 9.19
CA ALA A 481 -15.62 19.98 10.47
C ALA A 481 -17.09 19.51 10.44
N HIS A 482 -17.84 19.75 9.36
CA HIS A 482 -19.18 19.20 9.17
C HIS A 482 -19.17 17.66 9.24
N HIS A 483 -18.20 17.01 8.60
CA HIS A 483 -18.10 15.56 8.63
C HIS A 483 -17.70 15.03 10.02
N HIS A 484 -16.83 15.73 10.76
CA HIS A 484 -16.53 15.38 12.16
C HIS A 484 -17.80 15.44 13.04
N GLN A 485 -18.60 16.50 12.90
CA GLN A 485 -19.86 16.62 13.65
C GLN A 485 -20.92 15.59 13.20
N ARG A 486 -20.99 15.29 11.90
CA ARG A 486 -21.82 14.18 11.37
C ARG A 486 -21.46 12.85 12.03
N ARG A 487 -20.17 12.54 12.17
CA ARG A 487 -19.71 11.33 12.86
C ARG A 487 -20.05 11.35 14.35
N GLU A 488 -19.92 12.48 15.03
CA GLU A 488 -20.32 12.63 16.43
C GLU A 488 -21.83 12.36 16.61
N LEU A 489 -22.68 12.89 15.73
CA LEU A 489 -24.12 12.62 15.73
C LEU A 489 -24.46 11.17 15.46
N ALA A 490 -23.81 10.56 14.46
CA ALA A 490 -24.00 9.16 14.15
C ALA A 490 -23.73 8.27 15.37
N LEU A 491 -22.62 8.50 16.08
CA LEU A 491 -22.26 7.75 17.28
C LEU A 491 -23.23 7.99 18.45
N LEU A 492 -23.73 9.22 18.61
CA LEU A 492 -24.71 9.57 19.65
C LEU A 492 -26.03 8.80 19.46
N HIS A 493 -26.49 8.72 18.21
CA HIS A 493 -27.79 8.14 17.85
C HIS A 493 -27.74 6.65 17.46
N GLY A 494 -26.56 6.04 17.34
CA GLY A 494 -26.42 4.63 16.98
C GLY A 494 -26.53 4.36 15.46
N LEU A 495 -26.13 5.33 14.64
CA LEU A 495 -26.16 5.29 13.17
C LEU A 495 -24.75 5.25 12.57
N GLU A 496 -23.76 4.78 13.33
CA GLU A 496 -22.41 4.49 12.86
C GLU A 496 -22.35 3.25 11.95
N PRO A 497 -21.34 3.13 11.08
CA PRO A 497 -21.12 1.92 10.28
C PRO A 497 -21.04 0.65 11.13
N VAL A 498 -21.56 -0.45 10.58
CA VAL A 498 -21.42 -1.78 11.16
C VAL A 498 -20.62 -2.63 10.18
N ALA A 499 -19.57 -3.32 10.64
CA ALA A 499 -18.63 -4.05 9.77
C ALA A 499 -19.32 -5.07 8.83
N ASN A 500 -20.46 -5.64 9.25
CA ASN A 500 -21.21 -6.64 8.49
C ASN A 500 -22.50 -6.07 7.86
N GLU A 501 -22.64 -4.74 7.72
CA GLU A 501 -23.85 -4.15 7.13
C GLU A 501 -23.98 -4.48 5.64
N THR A 502 -25.20 -4.81 5.20
CA THR A 502 -25.51 -4.94 3.78
C THR A 502 -25.70 -3.57 3.13
N ALA A 503 -25.62 -3.47 1.79
CA ALA A 503 -25.84 -2.21 1.08
C ALA A 503 -27.21 -1.56 1.39
N ALA A 504 -28.26 -2.37 1.58
CA ALA A 504 -29.59 -1.89 1.94
C ALA A 504 -29.64 -1.32 3.37
N GLN A 505 -29.02 -2.00 4.33
CA GLN A 505 -28.89 -1.51 5.72
C GLN A 505 -28.09 -0.21 5.78
N ARG A 506 -26.98 -0.16 5.02
CA ARG A 506 -26.15 1.04 4.88
C ARG A 506 -26.94 2.21 4.30
N ALA A 507 -27.73 1.98 3.24
CA ALA A 507 -28.55 3.01 2.63
C ALA A 507 -29.61 3.56 3.61
N ALA A 508 -30.29 2.67 4.33
CA ALA A 508 -31.26 3.06 5.36
C ALA A 508 -30.60 3.86 6.51
N ARG A 509 -29.44 3.39 6.99
CA ARG A 509 -28.66 4.06 8.04
C ARG A 509 -28.21 5.46 7.62
N ARG A 510 -27.62 5.59 6.43
CA ARG A 510 -27.17 6.90 5.88
C ARG A 510 -28.34 7.85 5.67
N LEU A 511 -29.49 7.35 5.20
CA LEU A 511 -30.68 8.18 5.03
C LEU A 511 -31.19 8.72 6.37
N ALA A 512 -31.24 7.87 7.41
CA ALA A 512 -31.61 8.29 8.75
C ALA A 512 -30.62 9.33 9.32
N LEU A 513 -29.31 9.14 9.07
CA LEU A 513 -28.28 10.09 9.46
C LEU A 513 -28.38 11.43 8.71
N ASP A 514 -28.68 11.41 7.41
CA ASP A 514 -28.89 12.61 6.61
C ASP A 514 -30.06 13.44 7.14
N GLN A 515 -31.21 12.80 7.40
CA GLN A 515 -32.38 13.50 7.96
C GLN A 515 -32.09 14.14 9.33
N LEU A 516 -31.22 13.51 10.13
CA LEU A 516 -30.78 14.05 11.42
C LEU A 516 -29.81 15.23 11.24
N CYS A 517 -28.84 15.12 10.35
CA CYS A 517 -27.86 16.17 10.05
C CYS A 517 -28.56 17.45 9.57
N GLU A 518 -29.54 17.30 8.67
CA GLU A 518 -30.31 18.42 8.10
C GLU A 518 -31.20 19.15 9.11
N ARG A 519 -31.36 18.62 10.32
CA ARG A 519 -32.12 19.24 11.42
C ARG A 519 -31.23 19.75 12.55
N THR A 520 -29.93 19.45 12.50
CA THR A 520 -29.00 19.78 13.57
C THR A 520 -28.12 20.97 13.15
N PRO A 521 -28.13 22.07 13.92
CA PRO A 521 -27.25 23.21 13.68
C PRO A 521 -25.77 22.81 13.75
N PHE A 522 -24.96 23.38 12.86
CA PHE A 522 -23.51 23.28 12.91
C PHE A 522 -22.98 24.05 14.13
N ASP A 523 -22.05 23.44 14.86
CA ASP A 523 -21.41 24.05 16.02
C ASP A 523 -20.07 24.72 15.63
N PRO A 524 -20.00 26.05 15.50
CA PRO A 524 -18.77 26.74 15.11
C PRO A 524 -17.69 26.68 16.19
N SER A 525 -18.03 26.40 17.46
CA SER A 525 -17.04 26.32 18.55
C SER A 525 -16.08 25.14 18.42
N LYS A 526 -16.46 24.12 17.63
CA LYS A 526 -15.63 22.94 17.32
C LYS A 526 -14.77 23.11 16.07
N LEU A 527 -14.96 24.20 15.31
CA LEU A 527 -14.10 24.52 14.17
C LEU A 527 -12.80 25.10 14.73
N HIS A 528 -11.67 24.46 14.42
CA HIS A 528 -10.35 24.95 14.83
C HIS A 528 -9.52 25.19 13.56
N PRO A 529 -9.11 26.44 13.29
CA PRO A 529 -8.21 26.73 12.18
C PRO A 529 -6.85 26.09 12.45
N SER A 530 -6.29 25.40 11.46
CA SER A 530 -4.87 25.05 11.51
C SER A 530 -4.00 26.25 11.11
N ASP A 531 -2.70 26.10 11.26
CA ASP A 531 -1.75 27.16 10.90
C ASP A 531 -1.81 27.67 9.46
N ASP A 532 -1.64 29.00 9.33
CA ASP A 532 -1.72 29.77 8.07
C ASP A 532 -3.15 29.88 7.49
N GLU A 533 -4.14 29.27 8.14
CA GLU A 533 -5.55 29.40 7.79
C GLU A 533 -6.13 30.70 8.37
N VAL A 534 -7.07 31.30 7.62
CA VAL A 534 -7.79 32.49 8.04
C VAL A 534 -9.08 32.09 8.73
N ASN A 535 -9.40 32.73 9.86
CA ASN A 535 -10.71 32.62 10.48
C ASN A 535 -11.74 33.35 9.63
N ILE A 536 -12.66 32.60 9.01
CA ILE A 536 -13.70 33.14 8.12
C ILE A 536 -15.07 32.65 8.59
N ASP A 537 -16.01 33.58 8.64
CA ASP A 537 -17.40 33.33 8.97
C ASP A 537 -18.16 32.62 7.82
N ALA A 538 -19.33 32.06 8.15
CA ALA A 538 -20.13 31.33 7.15
C ALA A 538 -20.64 32.25 6.03
N GLU A 539 -21.02 33.48 6.37
CA GLU A 539 -21.64 34.41 5.42
C GLU A 539 -20.62 34.91 4.40
N THR A 540 -19.37 35.19 4.79
CA THR A 540 -18.31 35.50 3.81
C THR A 540 -18.08 34.36 2.83
N LEU A 541 -18.03 33.11 3.30
CA LEU A 541 -17.89 31.95 2.40
C LEU A 541 -19.11 31.78 1.49
N ARG A 542 -20.33 32.00 1.99
CA ARG A 542 -21.58 31.96 1.21
C ARG A 542 -21.63 33.06 0.16
N ASN A 543 -21.23 34.28 0.49
CA ASN A 543 -21.20 35.40 -0.43
C ASN A 543 -20.12 35.24 -1.51
N TRP A 544 -19.01 34.56 -1.17
CA TRP A 544 -17.92 34.29 -2.12
C TRP A 544 -18.22 33.13 -3.07
N PHE A 545 -18.63 31.96 -2.54
CA PHE A 545 -18.83 30.74 -3.34
C PHE A 545 -20.27 30.49 -3.79
N GLY A 546 -21.24 31.18 -3.19
CA GLY A 546 -22.68 30.95 -3.34
C GLY A 546 -23.26 30.10 -2.21
N VAL A 547 -24.52 30.37 -1.83
CA VAL A 547 -25.17 29.73 -0.68
C VAL A 547 -25.35 28.22 -0.86
N TYR A 548 -25.52 27.71 -2.09
CA TYR A 548 -25.62 26.27 -2.35
C TYR A 548 -24.41 25.44 -1.87
N VAL A 549 -23.24 26.05 -1.67
CA VAL A 549 -22.06 25.35 -1.16
C VAL A 549 -22.15 25.15 0.36
N LEU A 550 -22.74 26.10 1.08
CA LEU A 550 -23.02 26.03 2.52
C LEU A 550 -24.51 26.34 2.75
N PRO A 551 -25.39 25.38 2.41
CA PRO A 551 -26.82 25.65 2.26
C PRO A 551 -27.49 25.96 3.59
N SER A 552 -28.50 26.82 3.53
CA SER A 552 -29.46 26.96 4.61
C SER A 552 -30.52 25.83 4.56
N PRO A 553 -31.15 25.49 5.70
CA PRO A 553 -32.18 24.45 5.77
C PRO A 553 -33.29 24.60 4.73
N THR A 554 -33.77 25.83 4.47
CA THR A 554 -34.78 26.11 3.44
C THR A 554 -34.31 25.71 2.03
N ILE A 555 -33.03 25.91 1.72
CA ILE A 555 -32.43 25.50 0.43
C ILE A 555 -32.24 23.98 0.38
N VAL A 556 -31.84 23.35 1.48
CA VAL A 556 -31.74 21.89 1.53
C VAL A 556 -33.10 21.26 1.27
N GLU A 557 -34.14 21.77 1.94
CA GLU A 557 -35.50 21.29 1.77
C GLU A 557 -36.00 21.46 0.32
N SER A 558 -35.77 22.64 -0.29
CA SER A 558 -36.19 22.90 -1.67
C SER A 558 -35.52 21.95 -2.67
N VAL A 559 -34.22 21.72 -2.54
CA VAL A 559 -33.44 20.85 -3.46
C VAL A 559 -33.75 19.38 -3.23
N VAL A 560 -33.89 18.93 -1.98
CA VAL A 560 -34.18 17.52 -1.68
C VAL A 560 -35.62 17.17 -2.11
N ARG A 561 -36.61 18.01 -1.79
CA ARG A 561 -38.04 17.78 -2.09
C ARG A 561 -38.44 18.02 -3.55
N ALA A 562 -37.59 18.64 -4.37
CA ALA A 562 -37.85 18.85 -5.79
C ALA A 562 -37.90 17.53 -6.57
N GLU A 563 -39.00 16.80 -6.51
CA GLU A 563 -39.28 15.64 -7.34
C GLU A 563 -39.94 16.10 -8.65
N GLY A 564 -39.14 16.26 -9.72
CA GLY A 564 -39.65 16.49 -11.08
C GLY A 564 -39.72 17.95 -11.57
N GLY A 565 -39.23 18.93 -10.81
CA GLY A 565 -39.13 20.33 -11.23
C GLY A 565 -37.76 20.69 -11.85
N ALA A 566 -37.67 21.86 -12.50
CA ALA A 566 -36.39 22.44 -12.89
C ALA A 566 -35.55 22.71 -11.62
N LEU A 567 -34.55 21.88 -11.43
CA LEU A 567 -33.56 21.99 -10.37
C LEU A 567 -32.88 23.37 -10.51
N ASN A 568 -32.92 24.21 -9.46
CA ASN A 568 -32.29 25.54 -9.43
C ASN A 568 -31.07 25.56 -8.49
N LEU A 569 -29.95 26.12 -8.95
CA LEU A 569 -28.75 26.30 -8.14
C LEU A 569 -28.86 27.62 -7.36
N HIS A 570 -29.10 27.54 -6.05
CA HIS A 570 -29.35 28.70 -5.20
C HIS A 570 -28.05 29.46 -4.87
N LEU A 571 -27.75 30.51 -5.64
CA LEU A 571 -26.59 31.38 -5.38
C LEU A 571 -26.79 32.31 -4.19
N GLN A 572 -28.04 32.75 -3.96
CA GLN A 572 -28.45 33.66 -2.89
C GLN A 572 -29.35 32.93 -1.88
N HIS A 573 -29.55 33.57 -0.72
CA HIS A 573 -30.44 33.07 0.33
C HIS A 573 -31.89 32.92 -0.17
N ALA A 574 -32.58 31.90 0.33
CA ALA A 574 -34.02 31.73 0.13
C ALA A 574 -34.79 32.43 1.26
N ALA A 575 -36.02 32.88 0.96
CA ALA A 575 -36.93 33.40 1.97
C ALA A 575 -37.46 32.24 2.84
N ASP A 576 -37.36 32.38 4.16
CA ASP A 576 -37.96 31.47 5.13
C ASP A 576 -39.47 31.74 5.31
N GLU A 577 -40.16 30.94 6.11
CA GLU A 577 -41.57 31.10 6.47
C GLU A 577 -41.89 32.50 7.05
N LEU A 578 -40.89 33.16 7.64
CA LEU A 578 -40.97 34.53 8.19
C LEU A 578 -40.65 35.64 7.17
N ASN A 579 -40.47 35.30 5.88
CA ASN A 579 -40.02 36.18 4.81
C ASN A 579 -38.65 36.86 5.07
N ALA A 580 -37.83 36.28 5.96
CA ALA A 580 -36.44 36.68 6.19
C ALA A 580 -35.49 35.77 5.40
N ALA A 581 -34.27 36.22 5.14
CA ALA A 581 -33.22 35.36 4.58
C ALA A 581 -32.79 34.32 5.64
N ASP A 582 -32.90 33.04 5.33
CA ASP A 582 -32.46 31.97 6.24
C ASP A 582 -30.93 31.86 6.25
N THR A 583 -30.30 32.33 7.32
CA THR A 583 -28.83 32.29 7.50
C THR A 583 -28.37 31.13 8.39
N ARG A 584 -29.25 30.18 8.76
CA ARG A 584 -28.84 29.01 9.56
C ARG A 584 -27.87 28.13 8.79
N GLU A 585 -26.93 27.52 9.49
CA GLU A 585 -26.04 26.49 8.96
C GLU A 585 -26.31 25.19 9.71
N HIS A 586 -26.81 24.18 8.99
CA HIS A 586 -26.98 22.83 9.52
C HIS A 586 -25.85 21.93 9.01
N ILE A 587 -25.73 20.73 9.57
CA ILE A 587 -24.71 19.77 9.15
C ILE A 587 -25.02 19.28 7.74
N LEU A 588 -24.01 19.30 6.86
CA LEU A 588 -24.12 18.85 5.47
C LEU A 588 -24.61 17.39 5.38
N SER A 589 -25.51 17.14 4.43
CA SER A 589 -26.06 15.82 4.14
C SER A 589 -25.57 15.25 2.81
N SER A 590 -25.45 13.92 2.76
CA SER A 590 -24.95 13.24 1.56
C SER A 590 -25.94 13.38 0.41
N ARG A 591 -27.24 13.20 0.67
CA ARG A 591 -28.30 13.31 -0.35
C ARG A 591 -28.42 14.71 -0.97
N TYR A 592 -28.17 15.78 -0.21
CA TYR A 592 -28.17 17.14 -0.75
C TYR A 592 -27.07 17.32 -1.81
N LEU A 593 -25.84 16.94 -1.48
CA LEU A 593 -24.71 17.02 -2.41
C LEU A 593 -24.89 16.10 -3.63
N SER A 594 -25.50 14.93 -3.46
CA SER A 594 -25.84 14.05 -4.59
C SER A 594 -26.88 14.67 -5.53
N ARG A 595 -27.82 15.48 -5.01
CA ARG A 595 -28.72 16.27 -5.86
C ARG A 595 -27.99 17.39 -6.58
N LEU A 596 -27.05 18.08 -5.93
CA LEU A 596 -26.22 19.09 -6.57
C LEU A 596 -25.36 18.52 -7.71
N LEU A 597 -24.86 17.30 -7.57
CA LEU A 597 -24.10 16.62 -8.62
C LEU A 597 -24.90 16.37 -9.91
N LEU A 598 -26.23 16.46 -9.88
CA LEU A 598 -27.07 16.36 -11.08
C LEU A 598 -27.07 17.66 -11.92
N PHE A 599 -26.63 18.79 -11.34
CA PHE A 599 -26.57 20.07 -12.03
C PHE A 599 -25.29 20.24 -12.82
N GLU A 600 -25.40 20.56 -14.11
CA GLU A 600 -24.25 20.83 -14.98
C GLU A 600 -23.38 21.99 -14.46
N GLY A 601 -24.00 23.10 -14.02
CA GLY A 601 -23.26 24.24 -13.45
C GLY A 601 -22.43 23.86 -12.22
N PHE A 602 -22.99 23.01 -11.35
CA PHE A 602 -22.26 22.48 -10.20
C PHE A 602 -21.13 21.54 -10.63
N GLN A 603 -21.38 20.62 -11.57
CA GLN A 603 -20.36 19.72 -12.10
C GLN A 603 -19.16 20.50 -12.66
N HIS A 604 -19.37 21.59 -13.40
CA HIS A 604 -18.28 22.45 -13.86
C HIS A 604 -17.52 23.12 -12.70
N ARG A 605 -18.22 23.68 -11.70
CA ARG A 605 -17.57 24.30 -10.53
C ARG A 605 -16.76 23.29 -9.72
N TRP A 606 -17.25 22.06 -9.60
CA TRP A 606 -16.63 20.96 -8.84
C TRP A 606 -15.58 20.17 -9.65
N ASN A 607 -15.14 20.70 -10.80
CA ASN A 607 -14.13 20.13 -11.71
C ASN A 607 -14.50 18.76 -12.31
N ARG A 608 -15.80 18.56 -12.53
CA ARG A 608 -16.41 17.33 -13.04
C ARG A 608 -17.22 17.55 -14.32
N GLY A 609 -17.10 18.71 -14.98
CA GLY A 609 -17.81 18.98 -16.24
C GLY A 609 -17.58 17.95 -17.37
N PHE A 610 -16.47 17.20 -17.31
CA PHE A 610 -16.19 16.11 -18.25
C PHE A 610 -17.24 14.98 -18.21
N THR A 611 -17.98 14.80 -17.11
CA THR A 611 -18.95 13.70 -16.96
C THR A 611 -20.02 13.71 -18.03
N LYS A 612 -20.44 14.90 -18.50
CA LYS A 612 -21.41 15.04 -19.59
C LYS A 612 -20.88 14.51 -20.93
N GLU A 613 -19.59 14.68 -21.19
CA GLU A 613 -18.96 14.26 -22.44
C GLU A 613 -18.64 12.77 -22.48
N VAL A 614 -18.43 12.15 -21.32
CA VAL A 614 -18.04 10.73 -21.20
C VAL A 614 -19.20 9.82 -20.76
N ALA A 615 -20.33 10.37 -20.32
CA ALA A 615 -21.49 9.58 -19.94
C ALA A 615 -21.92 8.61 -21.07
N GLY A 616 -21.99 7.32 -20.75
CA GLY A 616 -22.35 6.25 -21.69
C GLY A 616 -21.24 5.81 -22.65
N LYS A 617 -20.07 6.48 -22.65
CA LYS A 617 -18.91 6.04 -23.43
C LYS A 617 -18.19 4.88 -22.72
N ALA A 618 -17.53 4.05 -23.51
CA ALA A 618 -16.64 3.02 -22.99
C ALA A 618 -15.40 3.67 -22.34
N PRO A 619 -14.78 3.02 -21.34
CA PRO A 619 -13.44 3.39 -20.92
C PRO A 619 -12.48 3.20 -22.09
N GLU A 620 -11.43 4.03 -22.16
CA GLU A 620 -10.35 3.82 -23.13
C GLU A 620 -9.72 2.43 -22.89
N PRO A 621 -9.61 1.57 -23.91
CA PRO A 621 -9.06 0.23 -23.73
C PRO A 621 -7.62 0.28 -23.24
N VAL A 622 -7.33 -0.46 -22.15
CA VAL A 622 -5.99 -0.53 -21.58
C VAL A 622 -5.34 -1.83 -22.03
N VAL A 623 -4.34 -1.73 -22.91
CA VAL A 623 -3.56 -2.88 -23.40
C VAL A 623 -2.40 -3.14 -22.44
N LYS A 624 -2.39 -4.32 -21.80
CA LYS A 624 -1.45 -4.64 -20.70
C LYS A 624 0.02 -4.53 -21.09
N TYR A 625 0.38 -4.94 -22.30
CA TYR A 625 1.75 -4.94 -22.81
C TYR A 625 1.94 -3.96 -23.98
N ALA A 626 1.22 -2.83 -23.97
CA ALA A 626 1.39 -1.78 -24.96
C ALA A 626 2.86 -1.34 -25.07
N GLN A 627 3.38 -1.28 -26.30
CA GLN A 627 4.77 -0.95 -26.57
C GLN A 627 4.90 0.48 -27.13
N PRO A 628 5.92 1.24 -26.70
CA PRO A 628 6.26 2.50 -27.35
C PRO A 628 6.88 2.25 -28.73
N GLN A 629 6.82 3.23 -29.64
CA GLN A 629 7.41 3.02 -30.97
C GLN A 629 8.94 2.82 -30.95
N GLU A 630 9.63 3.35 -29.95
CA GLU A 630 11.06 3.10 -29.78
C GLU A 630 11.39 1.60 -29.69
N VAL A 631 10.45 0.79 -29.21
CA VAL A 631 10.53 -0.67 -29.19
C VAL A 631 9.95 -1.27 -30.47
N LEU A 632 8.76 -0.81 -30.91
CA LEU A 632 8.09 -1.35 -32.12
C LEU A 632 8.90 -1.19 -33.41
N LYS A 633 9.83 -0.24 -33.48
CA LYS A 633 10.73 -0.10 -34.64
C LYS A 633 11.67 -1.30 -34.81
N TYR A 634 11.88 -2.11 -33.77
CA TYR A 634 12.70 -3.32 -33.82
C TYR A 634 11.89 -4.59 -34.11
N PHE A 635 10.56 -4.50 -34.15
CA PHE A 635 9.72 -5.64 -34.45
C PHE A 635 9.81 -5.93 -35.95
N ASP A 636 9.93 -7.21 -36.30
CA ASP A 636 9.80 -7.59 -37.71
C ASP A 636 8.36 -7.36 -38.21
N ALA A 637 8.11 -7.58 -39.51
CA ALA A 637 6.79 -7.34 -40.09
C ALA A 637 5.70 -8.25 -39.50
N ASP A 638 6.05 -9.45 -39.06
CA ASP A 638 5.12 -10.47 -38.54
C ASP A 638 4.83 -10.27 -37.06
N GLU A 639 5.86 -10.00 -36.25
CA GLU A 639 5.76 -9.57 -34.85
C GLU A 639 4.94 -8.29 -34.73
N ARG A 640 5.13 -7.35 -35.66
CA ARG A 640 4.33 -6.13 -35.73
C ARG A 640 2.88 -6.44 -36.10
N ALA A 641 2.62 -7.37 -37.01
CA ALA A 641 1.27 -7.83 -37.31
C ALA A 641 0.62 -8.53 -36.10
N MET A 642 1.36 -9.40 -35.41
CA MET A 642 0.93 -10.06 -34.17
C MET A 642 0.61 -9.05 -33.07
N TYR A 643 1.45 -8.03 -32.88
CA TYR A 643 1.19 -6.97 -31.92
C TYR A 643 -0.08 -6.20 -32.25
N GLN A 644 -0.30 -5.83 -33.52
CA GLN A 644 -1.52 -5.14 -33.94
C GLN A 644 -2.76 -6.02 -33.80
N GLN A 645 -2.65 -7.33 -34.05
CA GLN A 645 -3.71 -8.29 -33.80
C GLN A 645 -4.02 -8.40 -32.30
N TYR A 646 -3.00 -8.45 -31.44
CA TYR A 646 -3.15 -8.47 -29.99
C TYR A 646 -3.86 -7.20 -29.48
N VAL A 647 -3.41 -6.02 -29.91
CA VAL A 647 -4.03 -4.73 -29.57
C VAL A 647 -5.50 -4.69 -30.01
N GLN A 648 -5.80 -5.17 -31.21
CA GLN A 648 -7.16 -5.24 -31.72
C GLN A 648 -8.03 -6.19 -30.89
N GLN A 649 -7.57 -7.42 -30.65
CA GLN A 649 -8.31 -8.43 -29.89
C GLN A 649 -8.60 -7.97 -28.45
N GLU A 650 -7.61 -7.41 -27.75
CA GLU A 650 -7.81 -6.87 -26.40
C GLU A 650 -8.81 -5.71 -26.39
N SER A 651 -8.70 -4.80 -27.37
CA SER A 651 -9.63 -3.67 -27.50
C SER A 651 -11.06 -4.14 -27.78
N ASP A 652 -11.23 -5.08 -28.70
CA ASP A 652 -12.52 -5.64 -29.08
C ASP A 652 -13.17 -6.41 -27.91
N VAL A 653 -12.38 -7.17 -27.14
CA VAL A 653 -12.85 -7.87 -25.93
C VAL A 653 -13.37 -6.85 -24.91
N GLN A 654 -12.59 -5.83 -24.58
CA GLN A 654 -12.97 -4.81 -23.59
C GLN A 654 -14.21 -4.00 -24.04
N LEU A 655 -14.28 -3.63 -25.31
CA LEU A 655 -15.43 -2.92 -25.89
C LEU A 655 -16.68 -3.82 -25.94
N SER A 656 -16.53 -5.11 -26.24
CA SER A 656 -17.64 -6.06 -26.25
C SER A 656 -18.20 -6.32 -24.84
N GLU A 657 -17.32 -6.38 -23.83
CA GLU A 657 -17.69 -6.48 -22.42
C GLU A 657 -18.48 -5.25 -21.98
N TRP A 658 -18.03 -4.05 -22.34
CA TRP A 658 -18.76 -2.80 -22.09
C TRP A 658 -20.12 -2.78 -22.81
N ALA A 659 -20.18 -3.24 -24.06
CA ALA A 659 -21.43 -3.33 -24.82
C ALA A 659 -22.44 -4.28 -24.17
N LYS A 660 -21.99 -5.39 -23.56
CA LYS A 660 -22.86 -6.29 -22.78
C LYS A 660 -23.34 -5.61 -21.49
N MET A 661 -22.44 -4.95 -20.76
CA MET A 661 -22.77 -4.27 -19.51
C MET A 661 -23.81 -3.15 -19.71
N THR A 662 -23.60 -2.31 -20.72
CA THR A 662 -24.50 -1.18 -21.05
C THR A 662 -25.91 -1.61 -21.47
N ARG A 663 -26.08 -2.82 -22.02
CA ARG A 663 -27.41 -3.40 -22.27
C ARG A 663 -28.17 -3.76 -20.99
N GLY A 664 -27.46 -3.94 -19.86
CA GLY A 664 -28.08 -4.18 -18.55
C GLY A 664 -28.93 -5.46 -18.46
N ARG A 665 -28.58 -6.48 -19.25
CA ARG A 665 -29.37 -7.72 -19.36
C ARG A 665 -29.30 -8.54 -18.08
N ARG A 666 -30.41 -9.13 -17.68
CA ARG A 666 -30.51 -9.99 -16.48
C ARG A 666 -31.09 -11.35 -16.82
N TYR A 667 -30.60 -12.39 -16.14
CA TYR A 667 -31.06 -13.75 -16.36
C TYR A 667 -32.35 -14.03 -15.59
N ILE A 668 -33.45 -14.25 -16.30
CA ILE A 668 -34.77 -14.49 -15.72
C ILE A 668 -34.97 -16.00 -15.62
N ALA A 669 -34.80 -16.55 -14.42
CA ALA A 669 -34.82 -17.99 -14.18
C ALA A 669 -36.13 -18.65 -14.62
N GLU A 670 -37.28 -17.98 -14.45
CA GLU A 670 -38.60 -18.51 -14.85
C GLU A 670 -38.76 -18.73 -16.35
N LYS A 671 -37.97 -18.03 -17.16
CA LYS A 671 -38.01 -18.10 -18.63
C LYS A 671 -36.73 -18.71 -19.22
N GLU A 672 -35.76 -19.04 -18.38
CA GLU A 672 -34.42 -19.53 -18.74
C GLU A 672 -33.70 -18.68 -19.80
N GLN A 673 -33.98 -17.37 -19.84
CA GLN A 673 -33.50 -16.45 -20.87
C GLN A 673 -33.02 -15.13 -20.26
N TYR A 674 -32.16 -14.41 -20.98
CA TYR A 674 -31.80 -13.04 -20.64
C TYR A 674 -32.88 -12.04 -21.10
N GLY A 675 -33.23 -11.09 -20.23
CA GLY A 675 -34.15 -9.99 -20.50
C GLY A 675 -33.45 -8.62 -20.49
N GLU A 676 -33.86 -7.74 -21.40
CA GLU A 676 -33.42 -6.34 -21.53
C GLU A 676 -34.60 -5.39 -21.27
N VAL A 677 -34.37 -4.28 -20.56
CA VAL A 677 -35.40 -3.25 -20.35
C VAL A 677 -35.55 -2.39 -21.61
N VAL A 678 -36.72 -2.43 -22.24
CA VAL A 678 -37.04 -1.63 -23.45
C VAL A 678 -37.79 -0.35 -23.10
N GLY A 679 -38.62 -0.38 -22.05
CA GLY A 679 -39.41 0.76 -21.61
C GLY A 679 -39.48 0.87 -20.10
N GLN A 680 -39.44 2.10 -19.59
CA GLN A 680 -39.63 2.41 -18.17
C GLN A 680 -40.88 3.28 -18.03
N GLY A 681 -41.82 2.86 -17.18
CA GLY A 681 -42.98 3.68 -16.83
C GLY A 681 -42.67 4.74 -15.78
N TYR A 682 -43.70 5.47 -15.34
CA TYR A 682 -43.58 6.40 -14.22
C TYR A 682 -43.47 5.65 -12.89
N LYS A 683 -42.84 6.28 -11.89
CA LYS A 683 -42.85 5.77 -10.52
C LYS A 683 -44.29 5.69 -10.00
N VAL A 684 -44.69 4.53 -9.48
CA VAL A 684 -46.04 4.27 -8.95
C VAL A 684 -45.92 3.81 -7.50
N HIS A 685 -46.74 4.38 -6.62
CA HIS A 685 -46.93 3.87 -5.27
C HIS A 685 -47.73 2.58 -5.32
N VAL A 686 -47.20 1.52 -4.71
CA VAL A 686 -47.82 0.20 -4.62
C VAL A 686 -47.89 -0.27 -3.18
N VAL A 687 -48.85 -1.15 -2.91
CA VAL A 687 -49.11 -1.76 -1.60
C VAL A 687 -49.40 -3.23 -1.82
N ASP A 688 -48.91 -4.10 -0.93
CA ASP A 688 -49.24 -5.53 -0.98
C ASP A 688 -50.52 -5.83 -0.20
N VAL A 689 -51.35 -6.70 -0.77
CA VAL A 689 -52.56 -7.22 -0.14
C VAL A 689 -52.51 -8.75 -0.11
N GLN A 690 -52.93 -9.36 1.00
CA GLN A 690 -52.86 -10.80 1.23
C GLN A 690 -54.27 -11.41 1.16
N HIS A 691 -54.47 -12.41 0.31
CA HIS A 691 -55.76 -13.10 0.18
C HIS A 691 -56.15 -13.80 1.49
N GLN A 692 -57.38 -13.62 1.97
CA GLN A 692 -57.80 -14.18 3.26
C GLN A 692 -57.79 -15.71 3.28
N GLU A 693 -58.26 -16.36 2.22
CA GLU A 693 -58.41 -17.83 2.20
C GLU A 693 -57.12 -18.58 1.81
N THR A 694 -56.42 -18.15 0.76
CA THR A 694 -55.23 -18.83 0.20
C THR A 694 -53.90 -18.31 0.77
N GLY A 695 -53.88 -17.14 1.40
CA GLY A 695 -52.67 -16.49 1.88
C GLY A 695 -51.76 -15.91 0.78
N ALA A 696 -52.18 -15.96 -0.49
CA ALA A 696 -51.42 -15.42 -1.62
C ALA A 696 -51.28 -13.88 -1.52
N VAL A 697 -50.11 -13.35 -1.89
CA VAL A 697 -49.82 -11.91 -1.83
C VAL A 697 -49.90 -11.30 -3.24
N LEU A 698 -50.67 -10.23 -3.39
CA LEU A 698 -50.85 -9.47 -4.62
C LEU A 698 -50.37 -8.04 -4.41
N THR A 699 -49.60 -7.49 -5.35
CA THR A 699 -49.18 -6.08 -5.33
C THR A 699 -50.15 -5.23 -6.15
N ILE A 700 -50.71 -4.17 -5.55
CA ILE A 700 -51.69 -3.27 -6.18
C ILE A 700 -51.18 -1.83 -6.12
N SER A 701 -51.52 -1.01 -7.13
CA SER A 701 -51.30 0.43 -7.07
C SER A 701 -52.08 1.08 -5.92
N ALA A 702 -51.39 1.82 -5.06
CA ALA A 702 -51.97 2.59 -3.96
C ALA A 702 -53.05 3.56 -4.46
N LYS A 703 -52.87 4.13 -5.65
CA LYS A 703 -53.83 5.05 -6.30
C LYS A 703 -55.19 4.39 -6.58
N LEU A 704 -55.22 3.09 -6.86
CA LEU A 704 -56.46 2.34 -7.04
C LEU A 704 -57.13 2.05 -5.68
N LEU A 705 -56.33 1.92 -4.63
CA LEU A 705 -56.80 1.68 -3.26
C LEU A 705 -57.27 2.96 -2.57
N GLU A 706 -56.83 4.16 -2.96
CA GLU A 706 -57.21 5.45 -2.36
C GLU A 706 -58.72 5.59 -2.14
N ARG A 707 -59.56 5.17 -3.10
CA ARG A 707 -61.02 5.23 -2.95
C ARG A 707 -61.56 4.22 -1.93
N SER A 708 -61.00 3.02 -1.87
CA SER A 708 -61.41 1.97 -0.93
C SER A 708 -60.90 2.21 0.51
N VAL A 709 -59.70 2.79 0.64
CA VAL A 709 -59.08 3.20 1.90
C VAL A 709 -59.75 4.46 2.44
N ALA A 710 -60.07 5.44 1.58
CA ALA A 710 -60.87 6.60 1.96
C ALA A 710 -62.29 6.19 2.40
N ALA A 711 -62.91 5.18 1.76
CA ALA A 711 -64.20 4.63 2.21
C ALA A 711 -64.11 3.89 3.55
N ALA A 712 -63.00 3.20 3.85
CA ALA A 712 -62.75 2.56 5.14
C ALA A 712 -62.44 3.58 6.27
N LEU A 713 -61.84 4.73 5.94
CA LEU A 713 -61.59 5.84 6.87
C LEU A 713 -62.83 6.73 7.09
N ALA A 714 -63.68 6.91 6.07
CA ALA A 714 -64.91 7.70 6.15
C ALA A 714 -66.04 7.01 6.94
N GLY A 715 -65.95 5.70 7.21
CA GLY A 715 -66.88 4.96 8.06
C GLY A 715 -66.75 5.23 9.58
N LYS A 716 -65.83 6.11 10.01
CA LYS A 716 -65.69 6.55 11.40
C LYS A 716 -66.09 8.03 11.53
N GLU A 717 -67.36 8.29 11.77
CA GLU A 717 -67.76 9.55 12.39
C GLU A 717 -67.19 9.62 13.82
N PRO A 718 -66.61 10.76 14.25
CA PRO A 718 -66.20 10.97 15.62
C PRO A 718 -67.42 11.41 16.44
N ALA A 719 -68.15 10.47 17.05
CA ALA A 719 -69.02 10.80 18.17
C ALA A 719 -68.15 10.92 19.43
N GLY A 720 -68.13 12.11 20.03
CA GLY A 720 -67.23 12.48 21.11
C GLY A 720 -67.38 11.67 22.40
N GLY A 721 -66.30 11.65 23.19
CA GLY A 721 -66.34 11.18 24.58
C GLY A 721 -65.01 10.62 25.06
N SER A 722 -64.44 11.28 26.06
CA SER A 722 -63.18 10.99 26.75
C SER A 722 -63.11 9.59 27.43
N SER A 723 -61.97 8.91 27.27
CA SER A 723 -61.10 8.38 28.34
C SER A 723 -60.42 7.05 28.02
N SER A 724 -59.21 6.93 28.56
CA SER A 724 -58.18 5.88 28.46
C SER A 724 -58.64 4.41 28.46
N SER A 725 -58.25 3.66 27.43
CA SER A 725 -57.52 2.37 27.56
C SER A 725 -57.04 1.89 26.19
N ALA A 726 -55.73 1.97 25.97
CA ALA A 726 -55.07 1.54 24.74
C ALA A 726 -54.98 0.00 24.68
N ARG A 727 -55.96 -0.61 24.01
CA ARG A 727 -55.80 -1.85 23.24
C ARG A 727 -56.64 -1.72 21.97
N SER A 728 -56.20 -0.86 21.05
CA SER A 728 -56.77 -0.84 19.70
C SER A 728 -56.26 -2.06 18.94
N SER A 729 -57.10 -3.09 18.86
CA SER A 729 -57.01 -4.07 17.78
C SER A 729 -57.01 -3.31 16.44
N SER A 730 -55.90 -3.34 15.72
CA SER A 730 -55.79 -2.83 14.35
C SER A 730 -56.84 -3.52 13.50
N SER A 731 -57.92 -2.81 13.13
CA SER A 731 -58.87 -3.30 12.14
C SER A 731 -58.12 -3.45 10.82
N SER A 732 -57.82 -4.69 10.43
CA SER A 732 -57.20 -4.99 9.14
C SER A 732 -58.14 -4.51 8.03
N THR A 733 -57.70 -3.54 7.23
CA THR A 733 -58.48 -3.01 6.11
C THR A 733 -58.69 -4.13 5.08
N VAL A 734 -59.93 -4.59 4.93
CA VAL A 734 -60.30 -5.61 3.94
C VAL A 734 -60.62 -4.92 2.62
N VAL A 735 -59.92 -5.29 1.55
CA VAL A 735 -60.11 -4.78 0.20
C VAL A 735 -60.65 -5.91 -0.66
N ARG A 736 -61.72 -5.64 -1.42
CA ARG A 736 -62.27 -6.58 -2.40
C ARG A 736 -61.74 -6.26 -3.79
N VAL A 737 -61.02 -7.21 -4.40
CA VAL A 737 -60.51 -7.14 -5.78
C VAL A 737 -61.08 -8.33 -6.52
N ASP A 738 -61.77 -8.07 -7.63
CA ASP A 738 -62.45 -9.11 -8.45
C ASP A 738 -63.33 -10.08 -7.65
N GLY A 739 -63.97 -9.59 -6.58
CA GLY A 739 -64.89 -10.35 -5.72
C GLY A 739 -64.22 -11.17 -4.60
N GLN A 740 -62.89 -11.22 -4.55
CA GLN A 740 -62.12 -11.90 -3.50
C GLN A 740 -61.66 -10.92 -2.42
N GLU A 741 -61.60 -11.38 -1.17
CA GLU A 741 -61.22 -10.56 -0.01
C GLU A 741 -59.72 -10.65 0.30
N TYR A 742 -59.05 -9.50 0.30
CA TYR A 742 -57.64 -9.35 0.64
C TYR A 742 -57.45 -8.43 1.85
N LEU A 743 -56.44 -8.68 2.66
CA LEU A 743 -56.01 -7.85 3.80
C LEU A 743 -54.78 -7.03 3.41
N VAL A 744 -54.81 -5.72 3.65
CA VAL A 744 -53.63 -4.88 3.40
C VAL A 744 -52.47 -5.26 4.34
N VAL A 745 -51.29 -5.51 3.78
CA VAL A 745 -50.08 -5.85 4.55
C VAL A 745 -49.49 -4.58 5.16
N PRO A 746 -49.38 -4.47 6.50
CA PRO A 746 -48.87 -3.28 7.16
C PRO A 746 -47.39 -3.04 6.79
N GLY A 747 -47.05 -1.82 6.39
CA GLY A 747 -45.67 -1.41 6.05
C GLY A 747 -45.18 -1.84 4.66
N SER A 748 -46.03 -2.46 3.84
CA SER A 748 -45.71 -2.88 2.47
C SER A 748 -45.70 -1.76 1.42
N GLU A 749 -46.06 -0.53 1.80
CA GLU A 749 -46.13 0.60 0.88
C GLU A 749 -44.74 0.96 0.36
N ARG A 750 -44.58 0.93 -0.96
CA ARG A 750 -43.31 1.20 -1.64
C ARG A 750 -43.53 1.86 -3.00
N ILE A 751 -42.47 2.47 -3.51
CA ILE A 751 -42.45 3.09 -4.83
C ILE A 751 -41.71 2.16 -5.77
N VAL A 752 -42.38 1.70 -6.82
CA VAL A 752 -41.81 0.84 -7.85
C VAL A 752 -41.98 1.45 -9.23
N THR A 753 -41.14 1.03 -10.16
CA THR A 753 -41.20 1.43 -11.56
C THR A 753 -41.63 0.23 -12.40
N PRO A 754 -42.75 0.27 -13.14
CA PRO A 754 -43.09 -0.80 -14.07
C PRO A 754 -42.14 -0.76 -15.27
N LEU A 755 -41.59 -1.92 -15.63
CA LEU A 755 -40.61 -2.12 -16.69
C LEU A 755 -41.18 -3.03 -17.78
N SER A 756 -41.06 -2.60 -19.04
CA SER A 756 -41.31 -3.47 -20.20
C SER A 756 -39.99 -4.12 -20.61
N ILE A 757 -39.92 -5.44 -20.50
CA ILE A 757 -38.71 -6.25 -20.70
C ILE A 757 -38.86 -7.08 -21.97
N ARG A 758 -37.84 -7.08 -22.83
CA ARG A 758 -37.74 -7.93 -24.02
C ARG A 758 -36.80 -9.10 -23.73
N LEU A 759 -37.27 -10.32 -23.97
CA LEU A 759 -36.50 -11.56 -23.85
C LEU A 759 -35.67 -11.80 -25.12
N GLU A 760 -34.70 -12.71 -25.04
CA GLU A 760 -33.93 -13.19 -26.20
C GLU A 760 -34.80 -13.77 -27.31
N SER A 761 -35.91 -14.42 -26.95
CA SER A 761 -36.91 -14.94 -27.90
C SER A 761 -37.63 -13.85 -28.71
N GLY A 762 -37.49 -12.58 -28.33
CA GLY A 762 -38.24 -11.46 -28.90
C GLY A 762 -39.58 -11.20 -28.23
N GLU A 763 -39.97 -12.00 -27.22
CA GLU A 763 -41.18 -11.78 -26.42
C GLU A 763 -41.02 -10.59 -25.46
N SER A 764 -42.12 -9.86 -25.24
CA SER A 764 -42.19 -8.76 -24.27
C SER A 764 -42.94 -9.19 -23.01
N MET A 765 -42.43 -8.84 -21.84
CA MET A 765 -43.03 -9.11 -20.54
C MET A 765 -42.99 -7.84 -19.67
N GLU A 766 -43.93 -7.69 -18.75
CA GLU A 766 -43.95 -6.59 -17.78
C GLU A 766 -43.54 -7.10 -16.41
N LEU A 767 -42.56 -6.46 -15.80
CA LEU A 767 -42.14 -6.72 -14.42
C LEU A 767 -41.92 -5.39 -13.70
N THR A 768 -41.87 -5.41 -12.37
CA THR A 768 -41.43 -4.24 -11.59
C THR A 768 -39.90 -4.18 -11.52
N ASP A 769 -39.35 -2.99 -11.34
CA ASP A 769 -37.92 -2.76 -11.11
C ASP A 769 -37.39 -3.53 -9.90
N GLU A 770 -38.16 -3.63 -8.83
CA GLU A 770 -37.82 -4.43 -7.65
C GLU A 770 -37.56 -5.90 -8.01
N VAL A 771 -38.52 -6.56 -8.68
CA VAL A 771 -38.40 -7.96 -9.08
C VAL A 771 -37.28 -8.13 -10.10
N PHE A 772 -37.20 -7.25 -11.09
CA PHE A 772 -36.14 -7.30 -12.09
C PHE A 772 -34.75 -7.13 -11.47
N SER A 773 -34.62 -6.27 -10.45
CA SER A 773 -33.34 -6.00 -9.77
C SER A 773 -32.80 -7.18 -8.96
N ALA A 774 -33.65 -8.15 -8.60
CA ALA A 774 -33.25 -9.35 -7.89
C ALA A 774 -32.58 -10.40 -8.80
N TYR A 775 -32.84 -10.34 -10.11
CA TYR A 775 -32.21 -11.25 -11.07
C TYR A 775 -30.73 -10.91 -11.32
N PRO A 776 -29.86 -11.92 -11.49
CA PRO A 776 -28.44 -11.69 -11.72
C PRO A 776 -28.18 -11.08 -13.10
N LEU A 777 -27.22 -10.16 -13.15
CA LEU A 777 -26.77 -9.51 -14.38
C LEU A 777 -25.94 -10.48 -15.26
N GLU A 778 -26.00 -10.31 -16.58
CA GLU A 778 -25.13 -11.04 -17.53
C GLU A 778 -23.64 -10.78 -17.25
N VAL A 779 -23.32 -9.55 -16.89
CA VAL A 779 -21.98 -9.13 -16.44
C VAL A 779 -22.08 -8.68 -14.99
N PRO A 780 -21.34 -9.28 -14.04
CA PRO A 780 -21.40 -8.89 -12.63
C PRO A 780 -21.11 -7.40 -12.43
N ALA A 781 -21.90 -6.74 -11.58
CA ALA A 781 -21.68 -5.33 -11.25
C ALA A 781 -20.30 -5.15 -10.59
N SER A 782 -19.55 -4.15 -11.04
CA SER A 782 -18.21 -3.83 -10.56
C SER A 782 -17.96 -2.32 -10.60
N ALA A 783 -17.08 -1.82 -9.73
CA ALA A 783 -16.66 -0.43 -9.69
C ALA A 783 -16.03 0.06 -11.01
N LYS A 784 -15.40 -0.85 -11.77
CA LYS A 784 -14.90 -0.62 -13.14
C LYS A 784 -15.93 0.03 -14.06
N TYR A 785 -17.20 -0.32 -13.90
CA TYR A 785 -18.27 0.17 -14.79
C TYR A 785 -18.79 1.57 -14.43
N ASN A 786 -18.47 2.08 -13.24
CA ASN A 786 -18.75 3.47 -12.83
C ASN A 786 -17.67 4.47 -13.31
N HIS A 787 -16.75 4.04 -14.17
CA HIS A 787 -15.60 4.83 -14.61
C HIS A 787 -15.97 6.22 -15.17
N ALA A 788 -17.14 6.38 -15.79
CA ALA A 788 -17.56 7.66 -16.39
C ALA A 788 -17.60 8.81 -15.38
N LEU A 789 -17.84 8.52 -14.09
CA LEU A 789 -17.80 9.54 -13.02
C LEU A 789 -16.39 10.06 -12.74
N ASN A 790 -15.36 9.27 -13.02
CA ASN A 790 -13.94 9.58 -12.80
C ASN A 790 -13.09 9.00 -13.95
N TYR A 791 -13.36 9.44 -15.18
CA TYR A 791 -12.79 8.85 -16.39
C TYR A 791 -11.27 8.84 -16.35
N GLY A 792 -10.67 7.65 -16.50
CA GLY A 792 -9.21 7.44 -16.53
C GLY A 792 -8.48 7.59 -15.18
N ILE A 793 -9.18 7.65 -14.05
CA ILE A 793 -8.56 7.85 -12.72
C ILE A 793 -8.50 6.53 -11.93
N GLY A 794 -9.52 6.27 -11.12
CA GLY A 794 -9.62 5.12 -10.22
C GLY A 794 -11.06 4.60 -10.20
N GLU A 795 -11.20 3.34 -9.81
CA GLU A 795 -12.49 2.67 -9.75
C GLU A 795 -13.16 2.92 -8.40
N TYR A 796 -14.33 3.56 -8.41
CA TYR A 796 -15.08 3.88 -7.20
C TYR A 796 -16.51 3.39 -7.31
N ASP A 797 -16.99 2.76 -6.23
CA ASP A 797 -18.36 2.25 -6.06
C ASP A 797 -19.34 3.30 -5.52
N TYR A 798 -18.89 4.55 -5.37
CA TYR A 798 -19.63 5.67 -4.77
C TYR A 798 -19.39 6.99 -5.52
N ASN A 799 -20.19 8.01 -5.21
CA ASN A 799 -20.02 9.33 -5.81
C ASN A 799 -18.81 10.07 -5.22
N ARG A 800 -17.64 9.89 -5.83
CA ARG A 800 -16.39 10.56 -5.43
C ARG A 800 -16.45 12.10 -5.47
N GLY A 801 -17.43 12.68 -6.18
CA GLY A 801 -17.67 14.13 -6.19
C GLY A 801 -18.42 14.66 -4.97
N ASN A 802 -19.00 13.76 -4.17
CA ASN A 802 -19.69 14.08 -2.94
C ASN A 802 -18.72 13.88 -1.77
N TYR A 803 -18.30 14.98 -1.15
CA TYR A 803 -17.37 14.95 -0.02
C TYR A 803 -17.90 14.12 1.15
N VAL A 804 -19.18 14.32 1.52
CA VAL A 804 -19.80 13.61 2.64
C VAL A 804 -19.91 12.12 2.36
N GLU A 805 -20.36 11.74 1.17
CA GLU A 805 -20.46 10.33 0.78
C GLU A 805 -19.09 9.66 0.73
N THR A 806 -18.08 10.35 0.19
CA THR A 806 -16.70 9.85 0.14
C THR A 806 -16.14 9.58 1.54
N GLN A 807 -16.32 10.53 2.46
CA GLN A 807 -15.84 10.38 3.83
C GLN A 807 -16.64 9.35 4.64
N ASP A 808 -17.94 9.18 4.36
CA ASP A 808 -18.75 8.08 4.90
C ASP A 808 -18.24 6.71 4.42
N ILE A 809 -17.83 6.57 3.14
CA ILE A 809 -17.23 5.33 2.62
C ILE A 809 -15.90 5.02 3.29
N ILE A 810 -15.04 6.03 3.44
CA ILE A 810 -13.74 5.86 4.11
C ILE A 810 -13.98 5.39 5.55
N TRP A 811 -14.99 5.94 6.23
CA TRP A 811 -15.38 5.49 7.56
C TRP A 811 -15.85 4.03 7.58
N GLU A 812 -16.70 3.64 6.64
CA GLU A 812 -17.23 2.27 6.53
C GLU A 812 -16.12 1.26 6.23
N ARG A 813 -15.22 1.57 5.28
CA ARG A 813 -14.08 0.71 4.95
C ARG A 813 -13.16 0.55 6.17
N ALA A 814 -12.80 1.63 6.85
CA ALA A 814 -11.99 1.56 8.07
C ALA A 814 -12.67 0.79 9.21
N THR A 815 -14.00 0.79 9.27
CA THR A 815 -14.77 -0.01 10.23
C THR A 815 -14.78 -1.50 9.85
N ALA A 816 -14.93 -1.82 8.57
CA ALA A 816 -14.85 -3.19 8.06
C ALA A 816 -13.44 -3.79 8.23
N ASP A 817 -12.40 -2.97 8.01
CA ASP A 817 -10.99 -3.33 8.20
C ASP A 817 -10.57 -3.36 9.69
N GLN A 818 -11.49 -3.05 10.62
CA GLN A 818 -11.29 -3.03 12.07
C GLN A 818 -10.24 -2.01 12.55
N GLU A 819 -9.95 -0.98 11.74
CA GLU A 819 -9.14 0.17 12.15
C GLU A 819 -9.96 1.12 13.05
N GLU A 820 -11.23 1.34 12.69
CA GLU A 820 -12.20 2.12 13.46
C GLU A 820 -13.21 1.21 14.19
N GLY A 821 -13.65 1.62 15.38
CA GLY A 821 -14.67 0.86 16.12
C GLY A 821 -14.79 1.23 17.60
N TRP A 822 -15.73 0.60 18.30
CA TRP A 822 -15.88 0.74 19.75
C TRP A 822 -14.74 0.00 20.47
N SER A 823 -13.96 0.74 21.26
CA SER A 823 -12.76 0.25 21.95
C SER A 823 -12.74 0.76 23.40
N PRO A 824 -12.24 -0.02 24.38
CA PRO A 824 -12.08 0.45 25.75
C PRO A 824 -11.29 1.76 25.79
N ALA A 825 -11.83 2.73 26.53
CA ALA A 825 -11.26 4.05 26.63
C ALA A 825 -9.98 4.05 27.48
N THR A 826 -9.02 4.86 27.08
CA THR A 826 -7.83 5.16 27.88
C THR A 826 -7.90 6.61 28.40
N HIS A 827 -7.13 6.89 29.44
CA HIS A 827 -7.00 8.25 29.96
C HIS A 827 -6.50 9.26 28.91
N ALA A 828 -5.70 8.80 27.94
CA ALA A 828 -5.05 9.63 26.93
C ALA A 828 -5.89 9.86 25.67
N ASP A 829 -7.03 9.17 25.50
CA ASP A 829 -7.86 9.23 24.29
C ASP A 829 -8.59 10.58 24.08
N GLY A 830 -8.25 11.61 24.85
CA GLY A 830 -8.82 12.94 24.69
C GLY A 830 -10.23 13.09 25.24
N LEU A 831 -10.59 12.34 26.29
CA LEU A 831 -11.90 12.44 26.94
C LEU A 831 -12.24 13.89 27.31
N ARG A 832 -13.39 14.35 26.84
CA ARG A 832 -13.87 15.74 26.95
C ARG A 832 -15.40 15.79 26.98
N PRO A 833 -16.00 16.87 27.51
CA PRO A 833 -17.44 17.07 27.47
C PRO A 833 -18.00 16.97 26.05
N GLY A 834 -19.17 16.36 25.90
CA GLY A 834 -19.85 16.18 24.63
C GLY A 834 -19.37 15.00 23.78
N LEU A 835 -18.26 14.34 24.13
CA LEU A 835 -17.78 13.16 23.40
C LEU A 835 -18.79 11.99 23.51
N PRO A 836 -19.24 11.40 22.38
CA PRO A 836 -20.10 10.23 22.42
C PRO A 836 -19.31 8.99 22.87
N VAL A 837 -19.90 8.23 23.80
CA VAL A 837 -19.31 7.04 24.41
C VAL A 837 -20.34 5.93 24.55
N ARG A 838 -19.86 4.70 24.70
CA ARG A 838 -20.67 3.60 25.24
C ARG A 838 -20.14 3.26 26.62
N ALA A 839 -21.00 3.25 27.64
CA ALA A 839 -20.59 2.98 29.01
C ALA A 839 -21.44 1.85 29.60
N CYS A 840 -20.87 0.96 30.42
CA CYS A 840 -21.66 -0.04 31.13
C CYS A 840 -22.60 0.65 32.10
N ARG A 841 -23.90 0.44 31.94
CA ARG A 841 -24.90 1.02 32.83
C ARG A 841 -24.78 0.40 34.21
N ARG A 842 -24.54 1.18 35.27
CA ARG A 842 -24.60 0.64 36.64
C ARG A 842 -26.06 0.50 37.04
N LEU A 843 -26.43 -0.71 37.45
CA LEU A 843 -27.77 -1.02 37.91
C LEU A 843 -27.82 -0.83 39.43
N ALA A 844 -28.66 0.08 39.89
CA ALA A 844 -28.90 0.24 41.32
C ALA A 844 -29.79 -0.93 41.79
N VAL A 845 -29.23 -1.86 42.58
CA VAL A 845 -30.04 -2.87 43.26
C VAL A 845 -30.48 -2.30 44.61
N ALA A 846 -31.79 -2.21 44.81
CA ALA A 846 -32.36 -1.87 46.10
C ALA A 846 -32.18 -3.07 47.05
N GLY A 847 -31.11 -3.05 47.85
CA GLY A 847 -30.83 -4.05 48.88
C GLY A 847 -29.43 -4.63 48.78
N GLU A 848 -28.63 -4.40 49.82
CA GLU A 848 -27.27 -4.91 50.09
C GLU A 848 -26.07 -4.09 49.54
N ASP A 849 -25.70 -3.05 50.31
CA ASP A 849 -24.33 -2.49 50.40
C ASP A 849 -23.27 -3.52 50.89
N ARG A 850 -23.53 -4.83 50.79
CA ARG A 850 -22.66 -5.91 51.27
C ARG A 850 -21.95 -6.69 50.16
N ALA A 851 -22.35 -6.53 48.90
CA ALA A 851 -21.58 -7.06 47.77
C ALA A 851 -20.53 -6.03 47.36
N GLY A 852 -19.25 -6.29 47.67
CA GLY A 852 -18.12 -5.42 47.32
C GLY A 852 -17.81 -5.29 45.81
N VAL A 853 -18.75 -5.61 44.93
CA VAL A 853 -18.63 -5.52 43.47
C VAL A 853 -19.89 -4.87 42.89
N ALA A 854 -19.75 -3.70 42.27
CA ALA A 854 -20.86 -3.01 41.61
C ALA A 854 -21.39 -3.84 40.44
N ILE A 855 -22.71 -4.00 40.33
CA ILE A 855 -23.35 -4.73 39.23
C ILE A 855 -23.33 -3.84 37.97
N THR A 856 -22.51 -4.24 37.00
CA THR A 856 -22.42 -3.62 35.68
C THR A 856 -23.41 -4.28 34.72
N GLY A 857 -24.27 -3.48 34.08
CA GLY A 857 -25.12 -3.89 32.97
C GLY A 857 -24.45 -3.71 31.61
N ASP A 858 -25.25 -3.80 30.54
CA ASP A 858 -24.76 -3.69 29.17
C ASP A 858 -24.22 -2.28 28.82
N TYR A 859 -23.40 -2.23 27.77
CA TYR A 859 -22.92 -0.98 27.19
C TYR A 859 -24.06 -0.20 26.53
N GLN A 860 -24.36 0.97 27.08
CA GLN A 860 -25.36 1.88 26.54
C GLN A 860 -24.70 3.16 26.02
N ARG A 861 -25.28 3.75 24.97
CA ARG A 861 -24.84 5.03 24.42
C ARG A 861 -25.04 6.14 25.44
N GLY A 862 -24.07 7.03 25.55
CA GLY A 862 -24.12 8.23 26.35
C GLY A 862 -23.15 9.28 25.84
N ARG A 863 -23.13 10.42 26.51
CA ARG A 863 -22.16 11.49 26.28
C ARG A 863 -21.43 11.82 27.57
N ILE A 864 -20.16 12.16 27.47
CA ILE A 864 -19.40 12.63 28.62
C ILE A 864 -19.93 14.01 29.02
N VAL A 865 -20.35 14.15 30.27
CA VAL A 865 -20.68 15.45 30.88
C VAL A 865 -19.40 16.10 31.38
N GLN A 866 -18.61 15.32 32.11
CA GLN A 866 -17.38 15.81 32.72
C GLN A 866 -16.38 14.67 32.87
N TYR A 867 -15.09 14.99 32.67
CA TYR A 867 -13.99 14.10 32.97
C TYR A 867 -12.83 14.88 33.58
N HIS A 868 -12.51 14.55 34.82
CA HIS A 868 -11.37 15.15 35.52
C HIS A 868 -10.09 14.38 35.19
N ARG A 869 -9.18 15.05 34.47
CA ARG A 869 -7.88 14.45 34.12
C ARG A 869 -6.91 14.42 35.30
N GLN A 870 -6.95 15.46 36.12
CA GLN A 870 -6.06 15.65 37.26
C GLN A 870 -6.29 14.53 38.30
N PRO A 871 -5.25 13.75 38.67
CA PRO A 871 -5.40 12.60 39.56
C PRO A 871 -6.04 12.91 40.92
N PHE A 872 -5.84 14.12 41.44
CA PHE A 872 -6.39 14.52 42.74
C PHE A 872 -7.89 14.86 42.71
N PHE A 873 -8.44 15.21 41.54
CA PHE A 873 -9.89 15.33 41.35
C PHE A 873 -10.54 14.02 40.90
N ASN A 874 -9.75 13.01 40.53
CA ASN A 874 -10.21 11.73 40.03
C ASN A 874 -9.25 10.59 40.43
N PRO A 875 -9.26 10.17 41.71
CA PRO A 875 -8.38 9.12 42.21
C PRO A 875 -8.75 7.75 41.60
N ASP A 876 -7.85 6.77 41.72
CA ASP A 876 -8.12 5.42 41.22
C ASP A 876 -9.16 4.67 42.08
N PRO A 877 -10.13 3.94 41.48
CA PRO A 877 -10.34 3.82 40.03
C PRO A 877 -10.97 5.09 39.44
N ARG A 878 -10.40 5.59 38.33
CA ARG A 878 -10.87 6.81 37.66
C ARG A 878 -12.32 6.70 37.22
N LEU A 879 -13.08 7.76 37.43
CA LEU A 879 -14.49 7.89 37.08
C LEU A 879 -14.69 8.86 35.90
N VAL A 880 -15.77 8.63 35.15
CA VAL A 880 -16.26 9.48 34.07
C VAL A 880 -17.74 9.75 34.34
N THR A 881 -18.14 11.01 34.34
CA THR A 881 -19.55 11.39 34.47
C THR A 881 -20.20 11.33 33.09
N VAL A 882 -21.09 10.37 32.89
CA VAL A 882 -21.75 10.09 31.61
C VAL A 882 -23.25 10.35 31.72
N ALA A 883 -23.82 11.05 30.74
CA ALA A 883 -25.26 11.17 30.54
C ALA A 883 -25.71 10.12 29.52
N PHE A 884 -26.49 9.13 29.94
CA PHE A 884 -27.01 8.08 29.06
C PHE A 884 -28.08 8.63 28.12
N HIS A 885 -28.02 8.22 26.85
CA HIS A 885 -28.90 8.76 25.81
C HIS A 885 -30.34 8.21 25.89
N ALA A 886 -30.53 7.02 26.46
CA ALA A 886 -31.84 6.36 26.51
C ALA A 886 -32.84 7.07 27.44
N ASP A 887 -32.40 7.50 28.62
CA ASP A 887 -33.23 8.08 29.68
C ASP A 887 -32.75 9.47 30.16
N GLY A 888 -31.57 9.92 29.69
CA GLY A 888 -30.97 11.20 30.10
C GLY A 888 -30.30 11.16 31.48
N VAL A 889 -30.21 9.99 32.13
CA VAL A 889 -29.65 9.88 33.48
C VAL A 889 -28.14 10.10 33.47
N VAL A 890 -27.67 10.93 34.41
CA VAL A 890 -26.26 11.23 34.62
C VAL A 890 -25.71 10.34 35.72
N GLN A 891 -24.62 9.62 35.45
CA GLN A 891 -24.01 8.67 36.37
C GLN A 891 -22.49 8.70 36.27
N GLU A 892 -21.81 8.46 37.38
CA GLU A 892 -20.36 8.22 37.41
C GLU A 892 -20.06 6.75 37.13
N VAL A 893 -19.28 6.52 36.08
CA VAL A 893 -18.92 5.19 35.57
C VAL A 893 -17.39 5.05 35.62
N PRO A 894 -16.82 3.90 36.02
CA PRO A 894 -15.38 3.66 35.96
C PRO A 894 -14.87 3.78 34.54
N LEU A 895 -13.67 4.34 34.36
CA LEU A 895 -13.04 4.48 33.06
C LEU A 895 -12.89 3.14 32.32
N ALA A 896 -12.63 2.05 33.05
CA ALA A 896 -12.54 0.70 32.48
C ALA A 896 -13.85 0.22 31.83
N ASP A 897 -14.98 0.77 32.27
CA ASP A 897 -16.32 0.43 31.81
C ASP A 897 -16.82 1.40 30.72
N VAL A 898 -15.94 2.24 30.18
CA VAL A 898 -16.24 3.21 29.11
C VAL A 898 -15.52 2.79 27.84
N MET A 899 -16.24 2.84 26.72
CA MET A 899 -15.71 2.67 25.37
C MET A 899 -15.84 3.97 24.60
N ILE A 900 -14.80 4.29 23.84
CA ILE A 900 -14.78 5.36 22.84
C ILE A 900 -14.81 4.74 21.44
N TRP A 901 -15.20 5.54 20.45
CA TRP A 901 -15.00 5.18 19.06
C TRP A 901 -13.57 5.54 18.65
N GLN A 902 -12.72 4.53 18.42
CA GLN A 902 -11.36 4.75 17.95
C GLN A 902 -11.36 5.05 16.44
N ARG A 903 -10.56 6.01 16.01
CA ARG A 903 -10.34 6.41 14.59
C ARG A 903 -9.17 5.69 13.95
N CYS A 904 -8.25 5.21 14.78
CA CYS A 904 -7.05 4.53 14.37
C CYS A 904 -6.58 3.62 15.50
N TYR A 905 -5.70 2.68 15.16
CA TYR A 905 -5.14 1.74 16.12
C TYR A 905 -4.23 2.41 17.16
N HIS A 906 -3.40 3.38 16.75
CA HIS A 906 -2.40 4.04 17.61
C HIS A 906 -2.90 5.35 18.23
N GLY A 907 -2.60 5.55 19.52
CA GLY A 907 -2.85 6.80 20.25
C GLY A 907 -1.67 7.82 20.19
N PRO A 908 -1.64 8.83 21.08
CA PRO A 908 -2.40 8.91 22.34
C PRO A 908 -3.88 9.24 22.17
N GLU A 909 -4.25 10.11 21.22
CA GLU A 909 -5.63 10.55 21.03
C GLU A 909 -6.31 9.80 19.90
N ARG A 910 -6.93 8.65 20.20
CA ARG A 910 -7.60 7.83 19.17
C ARG A 910 -8.98 8.33 18.77
N THR A 911 -9.56 9.32 19.46
CA THR A 911 -10.91 9.84 19.17
C THR A 911 -10.94 10.91 18.07
N ALA A 912 -9.85 11.66 17.93
CA ALA A 912 -9.70 12.71 16.94
C ALA A 912 -9.15 12.16 15.62
N GLY A 913 -9.70 12.64 14.51
CA GLY A 913 -9.23 12.32 13.17
C GLY A 913 -7.86 12.92 12.88
N ASP A 914 -7.17 12.37 11.88
CA ASP A 914 -5.97 13.00 11.33
C ASP A 914 -6.35 14.11 10.34
N GLU A 915 -5.75 15.28 10.53
CA GLU A 915 -6.02 16.47 9.73
C GLU A 915 -4.86 16.76 8.78
N SER A 916 -5.18 16.84 7.48
CA SER A 916 -4.28 17.35 6.46
C SER A 916 -4.08 18.85 6.60
N ARG A 917 -2.92 19.32 6.18
CA ARG A 917 -2.51 20.73 6.21
C ARG A 917 -2.24 21.21 4.79
N ARG A 918 -2.29 22.53 4.54
CA ARG A 918 -2.00 23.09 3.21
C ARG A 918 -0.54 22.85 2.80
N TYR A 919 -0.31 22.44 1.56
CA TYR A 919 1.03 22.26 1.01
C TYR A 919 1.67 23.60 0.68
N ASN A 920 2.92 23.77 1.10
CA ASN A 920 3.70 24.99 0.87
C ASN A 920 4.84 24.73 -0.13
N PRO A 921 4.78 25.24 -1.38
CA PRO A 921 5.80 25.01 -2.40
C PRO A 921 7.20 25.50 -2.00
N ALA A 922 7.27 26.60 -1.25
CA ALA A 922 8.50 27.19 -0.76
C ALA A 922 8.70 26.94 0.75
N GLY A 923 8.81 25.67 1.15
CA GLY A 923 8.83 25.26 2.56
C GLY A 923 9.87 25.95 3.46
N LEU A 924 10.97 26.51 2.94
CA LEU A 924 11.95 27.26 3.75
C LEU A 924 11.60 28.75 3.93
N ARG A 925 10.84 29.35 3.01
CA ARG A 925 10.46 30.77 3.05
C ARG A 925 9.10 30.93 3.71
N ARG A 926 9.03 30.55 4.98
CA ARG A 926 7.86 30.70 5.84
C ARG A 926 8.23 31.54 7.05
N TYR A 927 7.25 32.25 7.57
CA TYR A 927 7.47 33.25 8.60
C TYR A 927 6.53 33.05 9.78
N ILE A 928 7.01 33.39 10.97
CA ILE A 928 6.23 33.38 12.21
C ILE A 928 6.45 34.72 12.91
N ASP A 929 5.36 35.35 13.33
CA ASP A 929 5.42 36.46 14.27
C ASP A 929 5.80 35.92 15.65
N VAL A 930 7.00 36.24 16.12
CA VAL A 930 7.48 35.75 17.41
C VAL A 930 6.77 36.44 18.58
N ALA A 931 6.23 37.65 18.38
CA ALA A 931 5.51 38.39 19.40
C ALA A 931 4.04 37.95 19.52
N ASP A 932 3.49 37.34 18.47
CA ASP A 932 2.14 36.80 18.43
C ASP A 932 2.03 35.60 17.45
N PRO A 933 2.56 34.42 17.84
CA PRO A 933 2.67 33.27 16.95
C PRO A 933 1.32 32.70 16.54
N ASN A 934 0.28 32.87 17.37
CA ASN A 934 -1.07 32.40 17.10
C ASN A 934 -1.95 33.47 16.43
N ASN A 935 -1.42 34.67 16.20
CA ASN A 935 -2.15 35.81 15.64
C ASN A 935 -3.41 36.16 16.46
N GLU A 936 -3.29 36.14 17.80
CA GLU A 936 -4.35 36.46 18.76
C GLU A 936 -4.74 37.95 18.74
N LYS A 937 -3.83 38.83 18.31
CA LYS A 937 -4.03 40.29 18.20
C LYS A 937 -4.61 40.72 16.85
N ALA A 938 -5.40 39.85 16.20
CA ALA A 938 -6.11 40.20 14.98
C ALA A 938 -7.36 41.03 15.32
N SER A 939 -7.54 42.16 14.63
CA SER A 939 -8.87 42.79 14.57
C SER A 939 -9.74 42.04 13.54
N PRO A 940 -11.03 41.78 13.86
CA PRO A 940 -11.99 41.20 12.91
C PRO A 940 -12.10 41.99 11.59
N SER A 941 -11.76 43.28 11.58
CA SER A 941 -11.93 44.16 10.41
C SER A 941 -10.83 44.05 9.34
N SER A 942 -9.81 43.22 9.55
CA SER A 942 -8.73 43.00 8.55
C SER A 942 -9.04 41.91 7.52
N SER A 943 -10.15 41.17 7.67
CA SER A 943 -10.71 40.29 6.63
C SER A 943 -11.59 41.10 5.67
N ALA A 944 -11.28 41.03 4.38
CA ALA A 944 -11.93 41.80 3.33
C ALA A 944 -13.42 41.46 3.19
N GLY A 945 -14.31 42.35 3.62
CA GLY A 945 -15.75 42.22 3.36
C GLY A 945 -16.66 43.05 4.28
N ALA A 946 -16.39 44.33 4.47
CA ALA A 946 -17.22 45.20 5.31
C ALA A 946 -18.63 45.39 4.70
N SER A 947 -19.63 44.70 5.25
CA SER A 947 -21.05 44.99 5.00
C SER A 947 -21.66 45.70 6.21
N GLY A 948 -21.28 46.96 6.44
CA GLY A 948 -22.10 48.05 6.99
C GLY A 948 -22.87 47.91 8.31
N ASN A 949 -22.86 46.77 9.00
CA ASN A 949 -23.68 46.49 10.18
C ASN A 949 -22.94 45.58 11.18
N ASP A 950 -21.66 45.83 11.45
CA ASP A 950 -20.84 44.89 12.20
C ASP A 950 -20.86 45.16 13.71
N ALA A 951 -21.35 44.16 14.47
CA ALA A 951 -21.25 44.09 15.93
C ALA A 951 -19.84 43.70 16.42
N ASP A 952 -18.95 43.32 15.50
CA ASP A 952 -17.58 42.83 15.79
C ASP A 952 -16.48 43.88 15.55
N ASP A 953 -16.78 44.99 14.87
CA ASP A 953 -15.89 46.15 14.83
C ASP A 953 -15.90 46.80 16.21
N HIS A 954 -14.76 46.77 16.92
CA HIS A 954 -14.70 47.45 18.20
C HIS A 954 -14.99 48.93 17.95
N PHE A 955 -15.93 49.50 18.67
CA PHE A 955 -16.33 50.90 18.51
C PHE A 955 -15.17 51.92 18.64
N LEU A 956 -14.01 51.47 19.15
CA LEU A 956 -12.78 52.24 19.32
C LEU A 956 -11.90 52.28 18.07
N GLU A 957 -12.10 51.39 17.09
CA GLU A 957 -11.36 51.41 15.82
C GLU A 957 -11.54 52.74 15.07
N LYS A 958 -12.70 53.39 15.23
CA LYS A 958 -12.97 54.75 14.73
C LYS A 958 -11.95 55.79 15.22
N TYR A 959 -11.35 55.55 16.40
CA TYR A 959 -10.36 56.43 17.03
C TYR A 959 -8.92 55.92 16.88
N GLU A 960 -8.71 54.74 16.28
CA GLU A 960 -7.36 54.32 15.94
C GLU A 960 -6.75 55.30 14.95
N ARG A 961 -5.53 55.74 15.23
CA ARG A 961 -4.84 56.72 14.39
C ARG A 961 -4.63 56.13 13.00
N ARG A 962 -5.11 56.81 11.96
CA ARG A 962 -4.74 56.50 10.57
C ARG A 962 -3.22 56.43 10.47
N LEU A 963 -2.71 55.32 9.96
CA LEU A 963 -1.28 54.97 9.90
C LEU A 963 -0.51 55.79 8.84
N VAL A 964 -0.46 57.12 8.97
CA VAL A 964 0.13 58.00 7.94
C VAL A 964 1.68 57.97 7.93
N ASN A 965 2.35 57.60 9.04
CA ASN A 965 3.81 57.48 9.14
C ASN A 965 4.23 56.16 9.80
N ASN A 966 4.17 55.04 9.07
CA ASN A 966 4.35 53.70 9.63
C ASN A 966 5.68 53.01 9.23
N ALA A 967 6.79 53.75 9.26
CA ALA A 967 8.13 53.18 9.01
C ALA A 967 8.56 52.14 10.07
N ALA A 968 7.84 52.03 11.19
CA ALA A 968 8.15 51.15 12.32
C ALA A 968 7.00 50.20 12.70
N SER A 969 6.29 49.63 11.73
CA SER A 969 5.29 48.57 12.00
C SER A 969 5.91 47.41 12.78
N ALA A 970 5.45 47.18 14.01
CA ALA A 970 6.01 46.21 14.94
C ALA A 970 5.84 44.76 14.44
N LYS A 971 4.74 44.46 13.74
CA LYS A 971 4.44 43.11 13.20
C LYS A 971 5.53 42.65 12.22
N TYR A 972 5.91 43.50 11.27
CA TYR A 972 6.96 43.17 10.29
C TYR A 972 8.36 43.07 10.91
N ARG A 973 8.63 43.78 12.02
CA ARG A 973 9.93 43.74 12.72
C ARG A 973 10.10 42.50 13.60
N THR A 974 9.00 41.94 14.10
CA THR A 974 8.98 40.77 15.01
C THR A 974 8.80 39.45 14.27
N THR A 975 8.30 39.51 13.03
CA THR A 975 8.20 38.38 12.12
C THR A 975 9.58 37.86 11.72
N LYS A 976 9.86 36.60 12.03
CA LYS A 976 11.12 35.91 11.67
C LYS A 976 10.87 34.82 10.65
N GLN A 977 11.89 34.51 9.86
CA GLN A 977 11.87 33.30 9.03
C GLN A 977 12.04 32.08 9.93
N ILE A 978 11.34 30.97 9.62
CA ILE A 978 11.42 29.73 10.43
C ILE A 978 12.85 29.21 10.62
N THR A 979 13.77 29.52 9.70
CA THR A 979 15.17 29.09 9.77
C THR A 979 15.97 29.77 10.88
N GLU A 980 15.47 30.88 11.42
CA GLU A 980 16.10 31.67 12.48
C GLU A 980 15.62 31.27 13.89
N ILE A 981 14.59 30.42 13.98
CA ILE A 981 13.96 30.04 15.26
C ILE A 981 14.87 29.08 16.04
N ASP A 982 15.47 28.10 15.36
CA ASP A 982 16.35 27.08 15.93
C ASP A 982 17.71 27.00 15.20
N GLN A 983 18.71 26.39 15.86
CA GLN A 983 20.03 26.08 15.28
C GLN A 983 20.32 24.58 15.38
N TRP A 984 20.96 24.01 14.36
CA TRP A 984 21.42 22.62 14.39
C TRP A 984 22.81 22.53 15.00
N ASN A 985 22.89 21.93 16.18
CA ASN A 985 24.10 21.88 16.98
C ASN A 985 24.74 20.48 17.03
N ARG A 986 25.92 20.38 17.64
CA ARG A 986 26.60 19.09 17.83
C ARG A 986 25.74 18.06 18.56
N PHE A 987 24.90 18.49 19.49
CA PHE A 987 23.98 17.63 20.24
C PHE A 987 22.90 17.00 19.34
N ASP A 988 22.48 17.69 18.28
CA ASP A 988 21.53 17.15 17.31
C ASP A 988 22.21 16.12 16.41
N THR A 989 23.47 16.37 16.04
CA THR A 989 24.30 15.41 15.31
C THR A 989 24.57 14.13 16.11
N SER A 990 24.75 14.23 17.42
CA SER A 990 24.97 13.09 18.32
C SER A 990 23.69 12.57 18.98
N ARG A 991 22.52 13.02 18.54
CA ARG A 991 21.25 12.70 19.19
C ARG A 991 20.95 11.20 19.04
N ALA A 992 20.56 10.59 20.14
CA ALA A 992 20.09 9.21 20.16
C ALA A 992 18.66 9.11 19.62
N ASP A 993 18.31 7.94 19.09
CA ASP A 993 16.97 7.69 18.55
C ASP A 993 15.93 7.63 19.67
N ASN A 994 14.72 8.12 19.40
CA ASN A 994 13.59 8.07 20.35
C ASN A 994 12.91 6.69 20.39
N HIS A 995 13.15 5.85 19.37
CA HIS A 995 12.70 4.48 19.26
C HIS A 995 13.87 3.51 19.53
N ARG A 996 13.57 2.23 19.73
CA ARG A 996 14.60 1.19 19.81
C ARG A 996 15.02 0.81 18.38
N PRO A 997 16.27 1.07 17.95
CA PRO A 997 16.71 0.74 16.60
C PRO A 997 16.73 -0.78 16.40
N LEU A 998 16.49 -1.23 15.17
CA LEU A 998 16.60 -2.65 14.82
C LEU A 998 18.06 -3.12 14.95
N SER A 999 18.96 -2.42 14.25
CA SER A 999 20.41 -2.59 14.28
C SER A 999 21.10 -1.26 14.06
N ILE A 1000 22.24 -1.02 14.71
CA ILE A 1000 23.07 0.17 14.51
C ILE A 1000 24.37 -0.13 13.76
N SER A 1001 24.55 -1.34 13.24
CA SER A 1001 25.78 -1.76 12.55
C SER A 1001 26.10 -0.91 11.32
N HIS A 1002 25.09 -0.26 10.73
CA HIS A 1002 25.25 0.68 9.62
C HIS A 1002 25.74 2.09 10.05
N ARG A 1003 25.65 2.44 11.35
CA ARG A 1003 25.99 3.77 11.88
C ARG A 1003 27.48 3.91 12.15
N ARG A 1004 28.16 4.62 11.26
CA ARG A 1004 29.62 4.88 11.34
C ARG A 1004 30.00 5.95 12.36
N ASP A 1005 29.01 6.65 12.90
CA ASP A 1005 29.10 7.69 13.92
C ASP A 1005 28.99 7.14 15.35
N TYR A 1006 28.64 5.86 15.50
CA TYR A 1006 28.58 5.16 16.79
C TYR A 1006 29.89 5.28 17.56
N VAL A 1007 29.79 5.75 18.82
CA VAL A 1007 30.89 6.09 19.76
C VAL A 1007 31.81 7.20 19.26
N ARG A 1008 32.32 7.12 18.03
CA ARG A 1008 33.33 8.00 17.47
C ARG A 1008 32.87 9.46 17.32
N GLN A 1009 31.64 9.68 16.89
CA GLN A 1009 31.07 11.03 16.75
C GLN A 1009 30.04 11.35 17.85
N GLY A 1010 29.94 10.48 18.85
CA GLY A 1010 29.12 10.69 20.05
C GLY A 1010 27.69 10.16 19.94
N TYR A 1011 27.31 9.47 18.86
CA TYR A 1011 26.05 8.71 18.84
C TYR A 1011 26.18 7.52 19.80
N LEU A 1012 25.34 7.52 20.84
CA LEU A 1012 25.18 6.42 21.78
C LEU A 1012 23.69 6.07 21.83
N PRO A 1013 23.31 4.81 21.54
CA PRO A 1013 21.90 4.43 21.52
C PRO A 1013 21.30 4.59 22.94
N ARG A 1014 20.17 5.31 23.05
CA ARG A 1014 19.43 5.44 24.30
C ARG A 1014 18.78 4.11 24.70
N TYR A 1015 18.33 3.35 23.70
CA TYR A 1015 17.74 2.03 23.85
C TYR A 1015 18.65 1.01 23.18
N THR A 1016 18.99 -0.07 23.90
CA THR A 1016 19.78 -1.18 23.33
C THR A 1016 19.09 -1.70 22.06
N PRO A 1017 19.80 -1.79 20.91
CA PRO A 1017 19.23 -2.26 19.66
C PRO A 1017 18.63 -3.67 19.78
N TRP A 1018 17.59 -3.94 19.01
CA TRP A 1018 16.93 -5.26 19.02
C TRP A 1018 17.89 -6.41 18.69
N GLU A 1019 18.75 -6.22 17.69
CA GLU A 1019 19.79 -7.20 17.33
C GLU A 1019 20.65 -7.60 18.53
N TRP A 1020 21.06 -6.63 19.35
CA TRP A 1020 21.93 -6.90 20.49
C TRP A 1020 21.20 -7.58 21.65
N ILE A 1021 19.91 -7.24 21.85
CA ILE A 1021 19.07 -7.96 22.81
C ILE A 1021 18.95 -9.42 22.37
N ALA A 1022 18.68 -9.67 21.10
CA ALA A 1022 18.57 -11.03 20.57
C ALA A 1022 19.89 -11.82 20.72
N ILE A 1023 21.04 -11.20 20.46
CA ILE A 1023 22.35 -11.86 20.65
C ILE A 1023 22.60 -12.18 22.13
N GLN A 1024 22.33 -11.24 23.05
CA GLN A 1024 22.55 -11.45 24.48
C GLN A 1024 21.58 -12.48 25.08
N GLU A 1025 20.31 -12.44 24.67
CA GLU A 1025 19.29 -13.39 25.10
C GLU A 1025 19.54 -14.80 24.55
N ALA A 1026 20.01 -14.91 23.30
CA ALA A 1026 20.32 -16.20 22.68
C ALA A 1026 21.61 -16.87 23.21
N ASP A 1027 22.51 -16.10 23.82
CA ASP A 1027 23.78 -16.61 24.36
C ASP A 1027 23.58 -17.44 25.65
N GLN A 1028 22.61 -17.06 26.49
CA GLN A 1028 22.40 -17.69 27.80
C GLN A 1028 21.33 -18.79 27.75
N PRO A 1029 21.54 -19.97 28.38
CA PRO A 1029 20.52 -21.00 28.45
C PRO A 1029 19.38 -20.62 29.42
N ILE A 1030 18.15 -21.05 29.09
CA ILE A 1030 17.00 -20.90 30.00
C ILE A 1030 17.06 -22.01 31.08
N ILE A 1031 17.01 -21.64 32.35
CA ILE A 1031 16.94 -22.59 33.47
C ILE A 1031 15.56 -23.24 33.48
N TYR A 1032 15.47 -24.55 33.25
CA TYR A 1032 14.20 -25.27 33.13
C TYR A 1032 13.22 -25.05 34.30
N GLU A 1033 13.72 -24.92 35.54
CA GLU A 1033 12.90 -24.69 36.74
C GLU A 1033 12.10 -23.38 36.69
N THR A 1034 12.53 -22.36 35.94
CA THR A 1034 11.83 -21.05 35.87
C THR A 1034 10.55 -21.09 35.05
N VAL A 1035 10.35 -22.12 34.21
CA VAL A 1035 9.11 -22.31 33.43
C VAL A 1035 7.92 -22.59 34.36
N ARG A 1036 8.17 -23.11 35.58
CA ARG A 1036 7.18 -23.36 36.65
C ARG A 1036 5.90 -24.06 36.16
N THR A 1037 6.01 -25.34 35.84
CA THR A 1037 4.89 -26.19 35.38
C THR A 1037 4.37 -27.13 36.48
N ASP A 1038 3.70 -26.57 37.49
CA ASP A 1038 3.11 -27.33 38.59
C ASP A 1038 1.66 -27.78 38.27
N ASN A 1039 1.48 -28.83 37.48
CA ASN A 1039 0.16 -29.33 37.05
C ASN A 1039 -0.40 -30.50 37.89
N VAL A 1040 0.41 -31.17 38.71
CA VAL A 1040 -0.01 -32.28 39.59
C VAL A 1040 -0.37 -31.79 41.01
N GLY A 1041 0.40 -30.81 41.52
CA GLY A 1041 0.34 -30.34 42.91
C GLY A 1041 1.57 -30.72 43.74
N ALA A 1042 1.67 -30.21 44.95
CA ALA A 1042 2.83 -30.44 45.82
C ALA A 1042 2.89 -31.91 46.28
N SER A 1043 4.05 -32.57 46.10
CA SER A 1043 4.26 -33.91 46.66
C SER A 1043 4.57 -33.81 48.15
N TYR A 1044 3.54 -33.95 48.98
CA TYR A 1044 3.63 -33.83 50.44
C TYR A 1044 4.55 -34.87 51.09
N PHE A 1045 4.50 -36.13 50.62
CA PHE A 1045 5.21 -37.23 51.28
C PHE A 1045 6.60 -37.51 50.72
N PHE A 1046 6.76 -37.50 49.38
CA PHE A 1046 7.99 -37.97 48.73
C PHE A 1046 9.00 -36.84 48.47
N SER A 1047 8.55 -35.63 48.12
CA SER A 1047 9.47 -34.53 47.75
C SER A 1047 10.48 -34.19 48.85
N LEU A 1048 10.02 -34.11 50.09
CA LEU A 1048 10.87 -33.81 51.25
C LEU A 1048 11.76 -35.00 51.64
N ASN A 1049 11.34 -36.23 51.35
CA ASN A 1049 12.02 -37.48 51.72
C ASN A 1049 12.80 -38.15 50.56
N ARG A 1050 13.07 -37.41 49.48
CA ARG A 1050 13.79 -37.92 48.31
C ARG A 1050 15.26 -38.26 48.62
N SER A 1051 15.90 -38.97 47.69
CA SER A 1051 17.29 -39.46 47.82
C SER A 1051 18.29 -38.42 48.37
N TRP A 1052 19.15 -38.86 49.29
CA TRP A 1052 20.07 -38.02 50.09
C TRP A 1052 20.97 -37.09 49.27
N ARG A 1053 21.30 -37.46 48.02
CA ARG A 1053 22.13 -36.63 47.14
C ARG A 1053 21.43 -35.32 46.79
N TYR A 1054 20.13 -35.39 46.52
CA TYR A 1054 19.30 -34.27 46.06
C TYR A 1054 18.28 -33.82 47.11
N LYS A 1055 18.28 -34.40 48.32
CA LYS A 1055 17.27 -34.18 49.39
C LYS A 1055 17.01 -32.70 49.67
N ALA A 1056 15.80 -32.39 50.13
CA ALA A 1056 15.52 -31.09 50.70
C ALA A 1056 16.39 -30.94 51.96
N ARG A 1057 17.39 -30.07 51.92
CA ARG A 1057 18.29 -29.87 53.05
C ARG A 1057 17.65 -28.89 54.02
N PRO A 1058 17.39 -29.28 55.27
CA PRO A 1058 16.99 -28.31 56.27
C PRO A 1058 18.12 -27.30 56.50
N HIS A 1059 17.74 -26.07 56.82
CA HIS A 1059 18.66 -24.95 57.00
C HIS A 1059 18.15 -24.00 58.10
N GLY A 1060 19.07 -23.25 58.72
CA GLY A 1060 18.75 -22.25 59.75
C GLY A 1060 18.63 -22.86 61.14
N TYR A 1061 17.43 -22.83 61.73
CA TYR A 1061 17.21 -23.26 63.11
C TYR A 1061 17.41 -24.76 63.31
N LEU A 1062 17.94 -25.16 64.48
CA LEU A 1062 18.12 -26.57 64.83
C LEU A 1062 16.81 -27.39 64.73
N ARG A 1063 15.65 -26.77 65.00
CA ARG A 1063 14.32 -27.40 64.84
C ARG A 1063 14.02 -27.88 63.42
N ASN A 1064 14.66 -27.29 62.40
CA ASN A 1064 14.46 -27.70 61.02
C ASN A 1064 15.26 -28.99 60.70
N TYR A 1065 16.31 -29.28 61.48
CA TYR A 1065 17.19 -30.43 61.32
C TYR A 1065 16.69 -31.66 62.11
N GLU A 1066 15.37 -31.83 62.26
CA GLU A 1066 14.80 -32.91 63.09
C GLU A 1066 15.28 -34.31 62.70
N ASN A 1067 15.45 -34.56 61.39
CA ASN A 1067 15.94 -35.83 60.86
C ASN A 1067 17.45 -35.98 61.14
N GLU A 1068 18.26 -34.95 60.87
CA GLU A 1068 19.69 -34.98 61.14
C GLU A 1068 20.01 -35.07 62.65
N VAL A 1069 19.18 -34.48 63.53
CA VAL A 1069 19.33 -34.61 64.99
C VAL A 1069 19.07 -36.05 65.42
N ARG A 1070 18.03 -36.71 64.87
CA ARG A 1070 17.76 -38.13 65.15
C ARG A 1070 18.93 -39.01 64.70
N ASP A 1071 19.43 -38.79 63.49
CA ASP A 1071 20.57 -39.53 62.92
C ASP A 1071 21.84 -39.31 63.77
N MET A 1072 22.12 -38.07 64.17
CA MET A 1072 23.28 -37.73 65.01
C MET A 1072 23.20 -38.38 66.38
N LEU A 1073 22.04 -38.33 67.05
CA LEU A 1073 21.85 -38.95 68.36
C LEU A 1073 22.03 -40.47 68.27
N GLN A 1074 21.46 -41.11 67.25
CA GLN A 1074 21.64 -42.54 67.01
C GLN A 1074 23.11 -42.89 66.77
N PHE A 1075 23.83 -42.07 65.99
CA PHE A 1075 25.25 -42.28 65.72
C PHE A 1075 26.12 -42.10 66.97
N VAL A 1076 25.91 -41.03 67.75
CA VAL A 1076 26.68 -40.73 68.96
C VAL A 1076 26.48 -41.82 70.01
N ASP A 1077 25.25 -42.30 70.19
CA ASP A 1077 24.94 -43.42 71.10
C ASP A 1077 25.63 -44.72 70.65
N GLY A 1078 25.60 -45.04 69.35
CA GLY A 1078 26.23 -46.24 68.82
C GLY A 1078 27.76 -46.28 68.88
N VAL A 1079 28.42 -45.11 68.85
CA VAL A 1079 29.90 -45.01 68.75
C VAL A 1079 30.57 -44.65 70.08
N THR A 1080 29.84 -44.11 71.07
CA THR A 1080 30.42 -43.63 72.33
C THR A 1080 30.25 -44.68 73.44
N PRO A 1081 31.28 -45.48 73.78
CA PRO A 1081 31.13 -46.50 74.81
C PRO A 1081 30.95 -45.83 76.17
N TRP A 1082 29.94 -46.25 76.92
CA TRP A 1082 29.65 -45.74 78.25
C TRP A 1082 30.87 -45.75 79.19
N LYS A 1083 31.76 -46.75 79.04
CA LYS A 1083 33.02 -46.87 79.80
C LYS A 1083 33.92 -45.64 79.72
N GLN A 1084 33.95 -44.93 78.58
CA GLN A 1084 34.71 -43.68 78.47
C GLN A 1084 33.91 -42.48 79.00
N ALA A 1085 32.61 -42.43 78.73
CA ALA A 1085 31.73 -41.35 79.19
C ALA A 1085 31.68 -41.24 80.73
N GLN A 1086 31.80 -42.36 81.47
CA GLN A 1086 31.90 -42.39 82.93
C GLN A 1086 33.05 -41.56 83.52
N LYS A 1087 34.08 -41.21 82.73
CA LYS A 1087 35.23 -40.41 83.21
C LYS A 1087 34.95 -38.91 83.24
N ILE A 1088 33.93 -38.43 82.51
CA ILE A 1088 33.57 -37.01 82.45
C ILE A 1088 32.98 -36.60 83.80
N ARG A 1089 33.55 -35.57 84.44
CA ARG A 1089 33.15 -35.10 85.77
C ARG A 1089 32.39 -33.80 85.69
N THR A 1090 31.37 -33.66 86.52
CA THR A 1090 30.68 -32.38 86.71
C THR A 1090 31.36 -31.55 87.79
N TYR A 1091 31.24 -30.22 87.70
CA TYR A 1091 31.93 -29.31 88.61
C TYR A 1091 31.64 -29.55 90.09
N TRP A 1092 30.42 -29.95 90.46
CA TRP A 1092 30.06 -30.20 91.86
C TRP A 1092 30.68 -31.49 92.41
N GLU A 1093 30.85 -32.53 91.58
CA GLU A 1093 31.52 -33.78 91.94
C GLU A 1093 33.01 -33.57 92.24
N VAL A 1094 33.63 -32.59 91.58
CA VAL A 1094 35.02 -32.20 91.88
C VAL A 1094 35.08 -31.31 93.11
N ARG A 1095 34.22 -30.27 93.16
CA ARG A 1095 34.21 -29.24 94.22
C ARG A 1095 33.77 -29.75 95.59
N GLN A 1096 33.16 -30.93 95.71
CA GLN A 1096 32.81 -31.53 97.01
C GLN A 1096 34.03 -31.68 97.94
N HIS A 1097 35.25 -31.67 97.40
CA HIS A 1097 36.50 -31.76 98.15
C HIS A 1097 37.07 -30.38 98.57
N HIS A 1098 36.45 -29.26 98.17
CA HIS A 1098 36.85 -27.92 98.62
C HIS A 1098 36.45 -27.74 100.10
N PRO A 1099 37.26 -27.06 100.94
CA PRO A 1099 37.02 -26.96 102.39
C PRO A 1099 35.72 -26.23 102.77
N MET A 1100 35.16 -25.43 101.86
CA MET A 1100 33.84 -24.82 102.00
C MET A 1100 33.12 -24.96 100.65
N PRO A 1101 32.52 -26.13 100.36
CA PRO A 1101 32.00 -26.43 99.02
C PRO A 1101 30.58 -25.90 98.83
N GLN A 1102 29.87 -25.65 99.92
CA GLN A 1102 28.49 -25.19 99.93
C GLN A 1102 28.37 -23.94 100.79
N PHE A 1103 27.91 -22.86 100.16
CA PHE A 1103 27.41 -21.68 100.83
C PHE A 1103 26.37 -21.05 99.92
N ASN A 1104 25.40 -20.36 100.50
CA ASN A 1104 24.41 -19.66 99.72
C ASN A 1104 25.02 -18.36 99.22
N ARG A 1105 24.93 -18.18 97.91
CA ARG A 1105 25.24 -16.90 97.30
C ARG A 1105 24.23 -15.83 97.75
N PRO A 1106 24.58 -14.53 97.65
CA PRO A 1106 23.78 -13.45 98.23
C PRO A 1106 22.36 -13.31 97.67
N GLU A 1107 22.05 -13.87 96.49
CA GLU A 1107 20.84 -13.55 95.71
C GLU A 1107 19.53 -14.03 96.34
N VAL A 1108 19.53 -15.10 97.14
CA VAL A 1108 18.27 -15.67 97.69
C VAL A 1108 18.41 -16.05 99.15
N ALA A 1109 19.37 -16.94 99.44
CA ALA A 1109 19.47 -17.60 100.74
C ALA A 1109 20.68 -17.13 101.55
N MET A 1110 21.18 -15.90 101.33
CA MET A 1110 22.31 -15.34 102.07
C MET A 1110 22.09 -15.40 103.58
N HIS A 1111 20.88 -15.03 104.01
CA HIS A 1111 20.46 -15.03 105.41
C HIS A 1111 20.40 -16.43 106.03
N ARG A 1112 20.47 -17.49 105.22
CA ARG A 1112 20.55 -18.88 105.67
C ARG A 1112 21.99 -19.38 105.78
N ASN A 1113 22.99 -18.57 105.43
CA ASN A 1113 24.37 -18.92 105.72
C ASN A 1113 24.55 -18.97 107.23
N ASN A 1114 25.04 -20.12 107.69
CA ASN A 1114 25.35 -20.34 109.08
C ASN A 1114 26.88 -20.35 109.24
N ALA A 1115 27.36 -19.90 110.40
CA ALA A 1115 28.76 -20.00 110.78
C ALA A 1115 29.30 -21.44 110.72
N GLY A 1116 28.43 -22.47 110.83
CA GLY A 1116 28.82 -23.88 110.63
C GLY A 1116 29.31 -24.23 109.22
N LEU A 1117 29.07 -23.37 108.22
CA LEU A 1117 29.63 -23.51 106.88
C LEU A 1117 31.09 -23.04 106.82
N LEU A 1118 31.49 -22.14 107.71
CA LEU A 1118 32.87 -21.66 107.77
C LEU A 1118 33.74 -22.77 108.36
N PRO A 1119 34.81 -23.19 107.66
CA PRO A 1119 35.73 -24.20 108.18
C PRO A 1119 36.68 -23.56 109.20
N SER A 1120 36.13 -23.05 110.30
CA SER A 1120 36.87 -22.26 111.29
C SER A 1120 38.02 -23.02 111.95
N HIS A 1121 37.94 -24.34 112.02
CA HIS A 1121 39.03 -25.23 112.46
C HIS A 1121 40.26 -25.19 111.54
N MET A 1122 40.08 -24.78 110.28
CA MET A 1122 41.14 -24.68 109.27
C MET A 1122 41.90 -23.37 109.31
N TRP A 1123 41.52 -22.40 110.13
CA TRP A 1123 42.25 -21.14 110.24
C TRP A 1123 42.45 -20.69 111.69
N GLU A 1124 43.43 -19.83 111.92
CA GLU A 1124 43.69 -19.18 113.21
C GLU A 1124 43.16 -17.75 113.19
N THR A 1125 42.44 -17.36 114.24
CA THR A 1125 41.85 -16.03 114.40
C THR A 1125 42.57 -15.21 115.46
N ASP A 1126 42.78 -13.92 115.19
CA ASP A 1126 43.27 -12.97 116.17
C ASP A 1126 42.17 -12.60 117.17
N LYS A 1127 42.44 -12.81 118.46
CA LYS A 1127 41.47 -12.66 119.54
C LYS A 1127 40.98 -11.22 119.72
N LYS A 1128 41.78 -10.20 119.39
CA LYS A 1128 41.40 -8.78 119.57
C LYS A 1128 40.56 -8.24 118.42
N THR A 1129 40.92 -8.57 117.19
CA THR A 1129 40.28 -8.01 115.98
C THR A 1129 39.17 -8.88 115.40
N GLY A 1130 39.10 -10.16 115.80
CA GLY A 1130 38.17 -11.14 115.25
C GLY A 1130 38.47 -11.53 113.80
N LYS A 1131 39.59 -11.06 113.22
CA LYS A 1131 40.01 -11.35 111.85
C LYS A 1131 40.84 -12.63 111.79
N VAL A 1132 40.78 -13.32 110.65
CA VAL A 1132 41.63 -14.48 110.36
C VAL A 1132 43.08 -14.01 110.19
N ARG A 1133 44.01 -14.62 110.95
CA ARG A 1133 45.45 -14.34 110.90
C ARG A 1133 46.17 -15.26 109.91
N ALA A 1134 45.85 -16.55 109.92
CA ALA A 1134 46.51 -17.56 109.09
C ALA A 1134 45.58 -18.75 108.83
N VAL A 1135 45.84 -19.52 107.76
CA VAL A 1135 45.10 -20.74 107.40
C VAL A 1135 46.04 -21.95 107.50
N LYS A 1136 45.56 -23.08 108.01
CA LYS A 1136 46.30 -24.36 108.14
C LYS A 1136 46.42 -25.07 106.78
N ASP A 1137 47.40 -25.95 106.64
CA ASP A 1137 47.53 -26.83 105.46
C ASP A 1137 46.30 -27.75 105.36
N SER A 1138 45.65 -27.76 104.19
CA SER A 1138 44.40 -28.47 103.92
C SER A 1138 44.60 -29.87 103.32
N VAL A 1139 45.79 -30.20 102.83
CA VAL A 1139 45.99 -31.37 101.94
C VAL A 1139 46.62 -32.56 102.66
N ARG A 1140 47.64 -32.34 103.49
CA ARG A 1140 48.45 -33.44 104.05
C ARG A 1140 47.66 -34.42 104.92
N ASP A 1141 46.71 -33.89 105.70
CA ASP A 1141 45.91 -34.69 106.64
C ASP A 1141 44.52 -35.04 106.08
N TYR A 1142 44.23 -34.75 104.81
CA TYR A 1142 42.92 -34.96 104.19
C TYR A 1142 42.72 -36.42 103.76
N GLN A 1143 41.67 -37.06 104.27
CA GLN A 1143 41.27 -38.43 103.91
C GLN A 1143 39.84 -38.44 103.37
N THR A 1144 39.64 -39.02 102.18
CA THR A 1144 38.32 -39.21 101.55
C THR A 1144 38.16 -40.64 101.01
N LYS A 1145 37.01 -41.26 101.26
CA LYS A 1145 36.65 -42.57 100.68
C LYS A 1145 36.06 -42.47 99.26
N VAL A 1146 35.83 -41.25 98.76
CA VAL A 1146 35.12 -40.99 97.50
C VAL A 1146 35.95 -40.05 96.63
N PRO A 1147 37.15 -40.47 96.16
CA PRO A 1147 37.96 -39.64 95.26
C PRO A 1147 37.24 -39.41 93.92
N LEU A 1148 36.41 -40.37 93.50
CA LEU A 1148 35.49 -40.27 92.37
C LEU A 1148 34.07 -40.64 92.84
N PRO A 1149 33.01 -40.07 92.22
CA PRO A 1149 31.62 -40.48 92.44
C PRO A 1149 31.40 -41.99 92.45
N LYS A 1150 30.60 -42.46 93.42
CA LYS A 1150 30.37 -43.88 93.71
C LYS A 1150 29.90 -44.72 92.52
N TRP A 1151 29.19 -44.12 91.56
CA TRP A 1151 28.62 -44.80 90.39
C TRP A 1151 29.62 -45.04 89.25
N VAL A 1152 30.87 -44.57 89.40
CA VAL A 1152 31.93 -44.78 88.42
C VAL A 1152 32.84 -45.93 88.82
N GLN A 1153 32.81 -47.00 88.03
CA GLN A 1153 33.67 -48.18 88.16
C GLN A 1153 34.57 -48.25 86.91
N LEU A 1154 35.82 -47.80 87.04
CA LEU A 1154 36.76 -47.64 85.91
C LEU A 1154 37.68 -48.84 85.72
#